data_AF-A0A2S6GTA1-F1
#
_entry.id   AF-A0A2S6GTA1-F1
#
_cell.length_a   1.000
_cell.length_b   1.000
_cell.length_c   1.000
_cell.angle_alpha   90.00
_cell.angle_beta   90.00
_cell.angle_gamma   90.00
#
_symmetry.space_group_name_H-M   'P 1'
#
loop_
_entity.id
_entity.type
_entity.pdbx_description
1 polymer ?
#
loop_
_entity_poly.entity_id
_entity_poly.type
_entity_poly.pdbx_seq_one_letter_code
_entity_poly.pdbx_strand_id
1 'polypeptide(L)'
;MATIDRVDPRRARFLRTGATLLLVLGICTVPVHNGTSPVRPVAAASEERIAFAGTEHRSLGTATSQTTTAPVFEGSVTHYDRYPNAVGNVLAFVSLRDSRTYQVYVTDPGGTRRLTTDLNALHPHVSPDGRWVAFDSPDASTPNGQRDLWLVRTDGTGLRKLTDSATDEIWPTFSPDGGSVAFSGNADGRWQIYRMPLDGQPERVTNLLVGAAWQPSWNPSTDPDKRDLIAYTLDGDANEATEGDQTIRITSGGNGLPLLVGSRVGWQSRWPVWLPGGADLLFLSLNKVCGCPGDPEPRGAVDLVYRVSAPTAGDPVLLLEEDRCVDSPAWLDGGLVVARTTARTRNVATMQDIRPDGADPRDLGVEVLTEDPAALTDSNRLFNPNPGFDPWTQRQSYSPDGRRIAVSRFETIEGRRSQRVWITDADGLNGAPMPLADRKVGDWETDAAWSPDGTLVAVARRSPGAPNREGGPSRVVIVRVDTGEVVARLRNPDPNADQDDGQPAWSPDGRVLAFSRGTVAGGPQGQPRTHHVWTARAEGLDQQRDISATVCGFACDTTDDSPAFSPDGRTLVFNRENDGLLRVTLSDNRCEVLLPEGQNSCSGALTDPNGPPQPRDVSFSPDGSKLVMTKRTTYDPNSPESMAILDLDTRRLTRLAGGLPGRQKEPTWQLLVDLGLDAPPVAPRATVGVDTSVTVTVTNRGPGPSPGTELQVSVPPGLTLIRMRGACSSNGPRCDIGLLPPNTTVQVTADLTPTEPGTHPLDWTVTSTVLDTEPNDNGGTTLVPVDVPAPPTTTTTTTPPAPPTSPAPPPLPGPQPPPPASPGVAVVAQPNPSYVGGSTTITYTVRNRGASTATGLRLDLGLPRRVPVASVPPACVRNSCALPDLAPGASLTVQVLLRPDAALVADVTGQLRTTGTDADSGDNRARTRLRILLPKIVAVPPIGKPGFVTSVRGVDFPPGAPVRLTWTPGITASAAPTTPRADGTFTAQLLILTKDQTGPRVITASGPGFGPVTTPFLVVTGMIAPPGVVARR
;
A
#
# COMPACT_ATOMS: atom_id res chain seq x y z
N MET A 1 18.67 -67.65 11.06
CA MET A 1 17.56 -68.25 10.29
C MET A 1 17.29 -67.32 9.11
N ALA A 2 18.14 -67.38 8.08
CA ALA A 2 18.04 -68.26 6.90
C ALA A 2 16.98 -67.71 5.92
N THR A 3 17.25 -67.33 4.67
CA THR A 3 18.40 -67.51 3.73
C THR A 3 18.09 -66.57 2.53
N ILE A 4 18.93 -65.61 2.14
CA ILE A 4 20.02 -65.67 1.12
C ILE A 4 19.56 -66.25 -0.23
N ASP A 5 19.62 -65.42 -1.30
CA ASP A 5 20.52 -65.71 -2.42
C ASP A 5 21.02 -64.45 -3.16
N ARG A 6 22.36 -64.41 -3.32
CA ARG A 6 23.17 -63.51 -4.17
C ARG A 6 23.16 -64.09 -5.62
N VAL A 7 23.54 -63.38 -6.68
CA VAL A 7 24.93 -63.28 -7.18
C VAL A 7 24.99 -62.31 -8.39
N ASP A 8 26.13 -61.62 -8.43
CA ASP A 8 26.68 -60.58 -9.31
C ASP A 8 27.31 -61.15 -10.64
N PRO A 9 28.21 -60.45 -11.35
CA PRO A 9 28.08 -59.64 -12.58
C PRO A 9 28.70 -60.27 -13.86
N ARG A 10 28.60 -59.60 -15.02
CA ARG A 10 29.75 -59.37 -15.95
C ARG A 10 29.45 -58.51 -17.19
N ARG A 11 30.50 -57.76 -17.55
CA ARG A 11 30.75 -56.91 -18.75
C ARG A 11 30.51 -57.62 -20.09
N ALA A 12 30.05 -56.88 -21.11
CA ALA A 12 30.69 -56.79 -22.43
C ALA A 12 30.08 -55.65 -23.29
N ARG A 13 30.96 -54.80 -23.84
CA ARG A 13 30.72 -53.87 -24.94
C ARG A 13 30.31 -54.63 -26.21
N PHE A 14 29.55 -54.04 -27.13
CA PHE A 14 29.93 -53.87 -28.56
C PHE A 14 28.87 -53.07 -29.37
N LEU A 15 29.39 -52.00 -29.98
CA LEU A 15 29.07 -51.26 -31.23
C LEU A 15 27.66 -51.05 -31.84
N ARG A 16 27.57 -49.82 -32.37
CA ARG A 16 26.68 -49.21 -33.36
C ARG A 16 26.41 -50.07 -34.61
N THR A 17 25.19 -49.94 -35.16
CA THR A 17 24.89 -49.51 -36.54
C THR A 17 23.39 -49.17 -36.67
N GLY A 18 23.06 -48.08 -37.35
CA GLY A 18 21.69 -47.55 -37.44
C GLY A 18 20.86 -48.08 -38.61
N ALA A 19 19.60 -47.65 -38.67
CA ALA A 19 18.85 -47.40 -39.91
C ALA A 19 17.49 -46.74 -39.61
N THR A 20 17.14 -45.85 -40.52
CA THR A 20 15.98 -44.99 -40.71
C THR A 20 14.68 -45.75 -41.00
N LEU A 21 13.52 -45.22 -40.58
CA LEU A 21 12.21 -45.44 -41.23
C LEU A 21 11.28 -44.24 -40.91
N LEU A 22 11.19 -43.22 -41.79
CA LEU A 22 10.13 -43.01 -42.81
C LEU A 22 8.70 -42.95 -42.23
N LEU A 23 8.17 -41.72 -42.09
CA LEU A 23 6.74 -41.45 -41.97
C LEU A 23 6.25 -40.65 -43.18
N VAL A 24 5.15 -41.12 -43.75
CA VAL A 24 4.56 -40.72 -45.03
C VAL A 24 3.83 -39.37 -44.92
N LEU A 25 4.08 -38.47 -45.87
CA LEU A 25 3.34 -37.21 -46.07
C LEU A 25 1.97 -37.49 -46.71
N GLY A 26 0.89 -37.02 -46.07
CA GLY A 26 -0.40 -36.73 -46.68
C GLY A 26 -0.63 -35.22 -46.68
N ILE A 27 -0.70 -34.62 -47.86
CA ILE A 27 -0.93 -33.20 -48.09
C ILE A 27 -2.43 -32.91 -48.02
N CYS A 28 -2.85 -32.10 -47.04
CA CYS A 28 -4.07 -31.30 -47.13
C CYS A 28 -3.71 -29.84 -46.85
N THR A 29 -3.88 -29.01 -47.87
CA THR A 29 -3.66 -27.56 -47.88
C THR A 29 -4.59 -26.84 -46.90
N VAL A 30 -4.03 -26.14 -45.92
CA VAL A 30 -4.72 -25.17 -45.06
C VAL A 30 -4.11 -23.79 -45.34
N PRO A 31 -4.90 -22.74 -45.60
CA PRO A 31 -4.38 -21.43 -45.99
C PRO A 31 -3.59 -20.80 -44.84
N VAL A 32 -2.40 -20.29 -45.16
CA VAL A 32 -1.59 -19.48 -44.24
C VAL A 32 -2.32 -18.16 -43.99
N HIS A 33 -3.00 -18.06 -42.84
CA HIS A 33 -3.34 -16.77 -42.26
C HIS A 33 -2.06 -16.22 -41.63
N ASN A 34 -1.54 -15.13 -42.19
CA ASN A 34 -0.63 -14.23 -41.49
C ASN A 34 -1.43 -13.53 -40.37
N GLY A 35 -1.65 -14.26 -39.28
CA GLY A 35 -2.15 -13.72 -38.03
C GLY A 35 -0.96 -13.43 -37.12
N THR A 36 -0.48 -12.19 -37.14
CA THR A 36 0.21 -11.63 -35.98
C THR A 36 -0.78 -11.71 -34.81
N SER A 37 -0.65 -12.75 -33.98
CA SER A 37 -1.29 -12.76 -32.67
C SER A 37 -0.80 -11.51 -31.95
N PRO A 38 -1.67 -10.61 -31.47
CA PRO A 38 -1.22 -9.53 -30.63
C PRO A 38 -0.55 -10.20 -29.43
N VAL A 39 0.75 -9.95 -29.27
CA VAL A 39 1.42 -10.14 -27.99
C VAL A 39 0.52 -9.43 -27.00
N ARG A 40 -0.16 -10.21 -26.14
CA ARG A 40 -0.89 -9.63 -25.00
C ARG A 40 0.12 -8.71 -24.33
N PRO A 41 -0.17 -7.41 -24.17
CA PRO A 41 0.71 -6.54 -23.42
C PRO A 41 0.93 -7.23 -22.07
N VAL A 42 2.20 -7.43 -21.72
CA VAL A 42 2.56 -7.76 -20.33
C VAL A 42 1.86 -6.69 -19.51
N ALA A 43 0.89 -7.09 -18.69
CA ALA A 43 0.24 -6.17 -17.78
C ALA A 43 1.35 -5.40 -17.06
N ALA A 44 1.30 -4.07 -17.08
CA ALA A 44 2.21 -3.27 -16.28
C ALA A 44 2.23 -3.87 -14.86
N ALA A 45 3.41 -4.02 -14.26
CA ALA A 45 3.53 -4.53 -12.91
C ALA A 45 2.53 -3.77 -12.02
N SER A 46 1.60 -4.47 -11.37
CA SER A 46 0.58 -3.81 -10.56
C SER A 46 1.28 -3.02 -9.45
N GLU A 47 0.85 -1.77 -9.24
CA GLU A 47 1.33 -0.95 -8.12
C GLU A 47 0.76 -1.40 -6.78
N GLU A 48 -0.14 -2.40 -6.79
CA GLU A 48 -0.73 -3.00 -5.61
C GLU A 48 0.31 -3.40 -4.56
N ARG A 49 -0.07 -3.21 -3.30
CA ARG A 49 0.74 -3.57 -2.15
C ARG A 49 -0.04 -4.43 -1.16
N ILE A 50 0.71 -5.26 -0.44
CA ILE A 50 0.23 -6.01 0.71
C ILE A 50 1.01 -5.50 1.91
N ALA A 51 0.31 -4.88 2.85
CA ALA A 51 0.88 -4.37 4.09
C ALA A 51 0.83 -5.45 5.18
N PHE A 52 1.88 -5.55 5.99
CA PHE A 52 1.97 -6.51 7.08
C PHE A 52 2.86 -5.97 8.21
N ALA A 53 2.78 -6.58 9.40
CA ALA A 53 3.71 -6.32 10.49
C ALA A 53 4.85 -7.35 10.40
N GLY A 54 6.10 -6.89 10.45
CA GLY A 54 7.24 -7.78 10.29
C GLY A 54 8.45 -7.43 11.14
N THR A 55 9.24 -8.45 11.48
CA THR A 55 10.56 -8.30 12.11
C THR A 55 11.68 -8.51 11.09
N GLU A 56 12.89 -8.10 11.44
CA GLU A 56 14.12 -8.35 10.68
C GLU A 56 14.19 -7.85 9.23
N HIS A 57 13.38 -6.86 8.82
CA HIS A 57 13.65 -6.17 7.55
C HIS A 57 15.03 -5.54 7.59
N ARG A 58 15.79 -5.62 6.48
CA ARG A 58 17.20 -5.20 6.43
C ARG A 58 17.46 -4.18 5.34
N SER A 59 18.34 -3.23 5.64
CA SER A 59 18.88 -2.29 4.66
C SER A 59 20.27 -1.82 5.08
N LEU A 60 20.86 -0.90 4.31
CA LEU A 60 22.21 -0.43 4.52
C LEU A 60 22.26 0.79 5.46
N GLY A 61 23.21 0.79 6.39
CA GLY A 61 23.47 1.90 7.31
C GLY A 61 24.93 2.32 7.35
N THR A 62 25.18 3.63 7.38
CA THR A 62 26.50 4.23 7.60
C THR A 62 26.68 4.51 9.09
N ALA A 63 27.77 4.03 9.68
CA ALA A 63 28.10 4.31 11.08
C ALA A 63 28.34 5.79 11.32
N THR A 64 27.59 6.38 12.25
CA THR A 64 27.74 7.78 12.70
C THR A 64 28.34 7.87 14.09
N SER A 65 28.29 6.77 14.86
CA SER A 65 28.98 6.58 16.13
C SER A 65 29.22 5.07 16.35
N GLN A 66 29.87 4.71 17.46
CA GLN A 66 30.04 3.31 17.85
C GLN A 66 28.73 2.58 18.18
N THR A 67 27.59 3.28 18.34
CA THR A 67 26.32 2.65 18.73
C THR A 67 25.18 2.99 17.78
N THR A 68 25.46 3.65 16.65
CA THR A 68 24.40 4.17 15.77
C THR A 68 24.87 4.24 14.33
N THR A 69 23.99 3.80 13.43
CA THR A 69 24.12 4.00 11.99
C THR A 69 22.91 4.76 11.42
N ALA A 70 23.13 5.62 10.44
CA ALA A 70 22.11 6.32 9.67
C ALA A 70 21.84 5.57 8.34
N PRO A 71 20.62 5.60 7.77
CA PRO A 71 20.34 5.00 6.47
C PRO A 71 21.27 5.52 5.37
N VAL A 72 21.74 4.64 4.48
CA VAL A 72 22.55 5.03 3.31
C VAL A 72 21.70 5.78 2.27
N PHE A 73 20.45 5.36 2.09
CA PHE A 73 19.53 5.93 1.12
C PHE A 73 18.54 6.87 1.81
N GLU A 74 18.34 8.06 1.23
CA GLU A 74 17.33 9.02 1.69
C GLU A 74 15.94 8.63 1.16
N GLY A 75 14.90 8.73 1.99
CA GLY A 75 13.52 8.40 1.61
C GLY A 75 12.65 8.04 2.83
N SER A 76 11.32 8.03 2.64
CA SER A 76 10.37 7.55 3.67
C SER A 76 10.28 6.03 3.71
N VAL A 77 10.45 5.37 2.56
CA VAL A 77 10.43 3.91 2.44
C VAL A 77 11.83 3.34 2.35
N THR A 78 12.07 2.23 3.04
CA THR A 78 13.36 1.55 3.04
C THR A 78 13.27 0.21 2.31
N HIS A 79 14.03 0.05 1.22
CA HIS A 79 14.08 -1.20 0.46
C HIS A 79 14.93 -2.26 1.16
N TYR A 80 14.65 -3.53 0.84
CA TYR A 80 15.42 -4.64 1.35
C TYR A 80 16.76 -4.77 0.60
N ASP A 81 17.84 -4.35 1.26
CA ASP A 81 19.19 -4.23 0.69
C ASP A 81 20.23 -4.98 1.56
N ARG A 82 21.14 -5.73 0.93
CA ARG A 82 22.17 -6.54 1.62
C ARG A 82 23.50 -6.58 0.88
N TYR A 83 24.50 -7.19 1.54
CA TYR A 83 25.82 -7.51 1.00
C TYR A 83 26.53 -6.32 0.33
N PRO A 84 26.73 -5.21 1.06
CA PRO A 84 27.48 -4.07 0.53
C PRO A 84 28.95 -4.45 0.32
N ASN A 85 29.54 -3.92 -0.75
CA ASN A 85 30.98 -3.87 -0.98
C ASN A 85 31.32 -2.52 -1.60
N ALA A 86 32.43 -1.92 -1.20
CA ALA A 86 32.79 -0.58 -1.64
C ALA A 86 34.27 -0.44 -1.99
N VAL A 87 34.53 0.35 -3.04
CA VAL A 87 35.88 0.81 -3.42
C VAL A 87 35.78 2.30 -3.72
N GLY A 88 36.51 3.11 -2.95
CA GLY A 88 36.43 4.58 -3.05
C GLY A 88 35.03 5.08 -2.73
N ASN A 89 34.36 5.66 -3.74
CA ASN A 89 32.98 6.18 -3.68
C ASN A 89 31.96 5.31 -4.42
N VAL A 90 32.36 4.13 -4.90
CA VAL A 90 31.48 3.16 -5.57
C VAL A 90 31.06 2.12 -4.55
N LEU A 91 29.75 2.02 -4.31
CA LEU A 91 29.13 1.00 -3.45
C LEU A 91 28.33 0.04 -4.33
N ALA A 92 28.71 -1.24 -4.37
CA ALA A 92 27.87 -2.31 -4.89
C ALA A 92 27.12 -3.00 -3.76
N PHE A 93 25.90 -3.44 -4.02
CA PHE A 93 25.05 -4.15 -3.07
C PHE A 93 23.98 -4.94 -3.82
N VAL A 94 23.21 -5.76 -3.12
CA VAL A 94 22.05 -6.44 -3.69
C VAL A 94 20.74 -5.90 -3.15
N SER A 95 19.71 -5.89 -3.98
CA SER A 95 18.39 -5.38 -3.63
C SER A 95 17.26 -6.22 -4.21
N LEU A 96 16.12 -6.20 -3.52
CA LEU A 96 14.83 -6.75 -4.00
C LEU A 96 13.88 -5.65 -4.53
N ARG A 97 14.31 -4.38 -4.63
CA ARG A 97 13.44 -3.21 -4.90
C ARG A 97 12.62 -3.24 -6.19
N ASP A 98 12.94 -4.11 -7.14
CA ASP A 98 12.25 -4.22 -8.42
C ASP A 98 12.21 -5.64 -8.99
N SER A 99 12.65 -6.63 -8.21
CA SER A 99 12.68 -8.04 -8.58
C SER A 99 12.42 -8.92 -7.36
N ARG A 100 11.83 -10.09 -7.59
CA ARG A 100 11.56 -11.11 -6.56
C ARG A 100 12.83 -11.84 -6.12
N THR A 101 13.89 -11.73 -6.92
CA THR A 101 15.22 -12.28 -6.65
C THR A 101 16.22 -11.15 -6.57
N TYR A 102 17.29 -11.34 -5.80
CA TYR A 102 18.30 -10.32 -5.61
C TYR A 102 18.97 -9.93 -6.93
N GLN A 103 19.12 -8.62 -7.12
CA GLN A 103 19.84 -8.03 -8.26
C GLN A 103 20.99 -7.21 -7.74
N VAL A 104 22.08 -7.13 -8.51
CA VAL A 104 23.20 -6.24 -8.20
C VAL A 104 22.83 -4.81 -8.55
N TYR A 105 23.11 -3.91 -7.62
CA TYR A 105 23.00 -2.48 -7.75
C TYR A 105 24.35 -1.83 -7.48
N VAL A 106 24.56 -0.66 -8.08
CA VAL A 106 25.65 0.24 -7.73
C VAL A 106 25.10 1.62 -7.41
N THR A 107 25.67 2.22 -6.37
CA THR A 107 25.54 3.63 -6.03
C THR A 107 26.90 4.31 -6.15
N ASP A 108 26.90 5.46 -6.80
CA ASP A 108 28.04 6.37 -6.92
C ASP A 108 27.50 7.83 -6.94
N PRO A 109 28.33 8.89 -7.05
CA PRO A 109 27.83 10.27 -7.08
C PRO A 109 26.86 10.60 -8.22
N GLY A 110 26.77 9.76 -9.26
CA GLY A 110 25.80 9.84 -10.34
C GLY A 110 24.43 9.24 -10.01
N GLY A 111 24.28 8.58 -8.86
CA GLY A 111 23.03 8.00 -8.38
C GLY A 111 23.06 6.47 -8.27
N THR A 112 21.91 5.89 -7.91
CA THR A 112 21.72 4.43 -7.81
C THR A 112 21.18 3.86 -9.11
N ARG A 113 21.72 2.73 -9.56
CA ARG A 113 21.23 2.02 -10.75
C ARG A 113 21.46 0.50 -10.66
N ARG A 114 20.59 -0.25 -11.32
CA ARG A 114 20.62 -1.71 -11.42
C ARG A 114 21.66 -2.17 -12.45
N LEU A 115 22.35 -3.28 -12.17
CA LEU A 115 23.36 -3.87 -13.06
C LEU A 115 22.94 -5.21 -13.68
N THR A 116 22.05 -5.97 -13.02
CA THR A 116 21.65 -7.31 -13.47
C THR A 116 20.15 -7.42 -13.61
N THR A 117 19.66 -8.24 -14.53
CA THR A 117 18.22 -8.51 -14.71
C THR A 117 17.95 -10.01 -14.71
N ASP A 118 16.85 -10.43 -14.07
CA ASP A 118 16.40 -11.83 -13.98
C ASP A 118 17.42 -12.84 -13.44
N LEU A 119 18.41 -12.35 -12.69
CA LEU A 119 19.37 -13.18 -11.96
C LEU A 119 18.94 -13.34 -10.50
N ASN A 120 19.57 -14.24 -9.77
CA ASN A 120 19.47 -14.29 -8.30
C ASN A 120 20.85 -14.00 -7.72
N ALA A 121 21.34 -12.80 -8.00
CA ALA A 121 22.72 -12.39 -7.81
C ALA A 121 23.01 -12.04 -6.35
N LEU A 122 24.10 -12.57 -5.80
CA LEU A 122 24.54 -12.36 -4.42
C LEU A 122 26.04 -12.00 -4.37
N HIS A 123 26.45 -11.50 -3.21
CA HIS A 123 27.85 -11.23 -2.84
C HIS A 123 28.64 -10.42 -3.88
N PRO A 124 28.17 -9.22 -4.27
CA PRO A 124 28.87 -8.39 -5.25
C PRO A 124 30.19 -7.87 -4.65
N HIS A 125 31.23 -7.83 -5.48
CA HIS A 125 32.53 -7.25 -5.15
C HIS A 125 32.99 -6.34 -6.28
N VAL A 126 33.33 -5.09 -5.95
CA VAL A 126 33.81 -4.09 -6.90
C VAL A 126 35.29 -4.34 -7.18
N SER A 127 35.72 -4.20 -8.43
CA SER A 127 37.13 -4.27 -8.81
C SER A 127 37.93 -3.08 -8.26
N PRO A 128 39.26 -3.21 -8.05
CA PRO A 128 40.08 -2.12 -7.52
C PRO A 128 40.04 -0.83 -8.36
N ASP A 129 39.77 -0.94 -9.67
CA ASP A 129 39.62 0.19 -10.59
C ASP A 129 38.20 0.80 -10.62
N GLY A 130 37.24 0.21 -9.89
CA GLY A 130 35.84 0.65 -9.82
C GLY A 130 35.03 0.41 -11.09
N ARG A 131 35.54 -0.38 -12.06
CA ARG A 131 34.90 -0.55 -13.38
C ARG A 131 34.10 -1.83 -13.54
N TRP A 132 34.31 -2.80 -12.66
CA TRP A 132 33.68 -4.11 -12.74
C TRP A 132 33.11 -4.52 -11.38
N VAL A 133 32.10 -5.37 -11.43
CA VAL A 133 31.54 -6.05 -10.27
C VAL A 133 31.54 -7.55 -10.58
N ALA A 134 32.22 -8.32 -9.75
CA ALA A 134 32.09 -9.78 -9.71
C ALA A 134 31.00 -10.14 -8.71
N PHE A 135 30.21 -11.16 -8.99
CA PHE A 135 29.13 -11.63 -8.11
C PHE A 135 28.86 -13.11 -8.41
N ASP A 136 28.10 -13.77 -7.54
CA ASP A 136 27.65 -15.14 -7.82
C ASP A 136 26.14 -15.18 -8.11
N SER A 137 25.73 -16.05 -9.03
CA SER A 137 24.33 -16.25 -9.40
C SER A 137 24.14 -17.61 -10.05
N PRO A 138 23.00 -18.28 -9.86
CA PRO A 138 22.56 -19.31 -10.78
C PRO A 138 22.27 -18.70 -12.15
N ASP A 139 22.25 -19.55 -13.17
CA ASP A 139 21.82 -19.16 -14.50
C ASP A 139 20.33 -18.74 -14.50
N ALA A 140 19.98 -17.73 -15.30
CA ALA A 140 18.60 -17.26 -15.41
C ALA A 140 17.64 -18.38 -15.89
N SER A 141 18.14 -19.32 -16.68
CA SER A 141 17.37 -20.48 -17.16
C SER A 141 17.18 -21.57 -16.10
N THR A 142 17.99 -21.57 -15.03
CA THR A 142 17.90 -22.50 -13.91
C THR A 142 18.00 -21.76 -12.57
N PRO A 143 16.97 -20.98 -12.15
CA PRO A 143 17.04 -20.11 -10.97
C PRO A 143 17.31 -20.80 -9.62
N ASN A 144 17.10 -22.12 -9.54
CA ASN A 144 17.43 -22.96 -8.38
C ASN A 144 18.64 -23.89 -8.66
N GLY A 145 19.41 -23.57 -9.69
CA GLY A 145 20.55 -24.34 -10.14
C GLY A 145 21.84 -23.95 -9.42
N GLN A 146 22.92 -24.51 -9.94
CA GLN A 146 24.28 -24.26 -9.55
C GLN A 146 24.61 -22.76 -9.63
N ARG A 147 25.18 -22.16 -8.58
CA ARG A 147 25.75 -20.81 -8.59
C ARG A 147 27.14 -20.80 -9.22
N ASP A 148 27.28 -19.99 -10.27
CA ASP A 148 28.55 -19.67 -10.92
C ASP A 148 28.98 -18.25 -10.58
N LEU A 149 30.24 -17.91 -10.85
CA LEU A 149 30.74 -16.54 -10.82
C LEU A 149 30.41 -15.81 -12.11
N TRP A 150 30.01 -14.55 -11.97
CA TRP A 150 29.65 -13.64 -13.05
C TRP A 150 30.42 -12.33 -12.91
N LEU A 151 30.51 -11.62 -14.03
CA LEU A 151 31.17 -10.33 -14.13
C LEU A 151 30.28 -9.37 -14.91
N VAL A 152 30.11 -8.14 -14.42
CA VAL A 152 29.39 -7.07 -15.10
C VAL A 152 30.12 -5.74 -14.91
N ARG A 153 30.10 -4.86 -15.90
CA ARG A 153 30.68 -3.53 -15.74
C ARG A 153 29.84 -2.69 -14.78
N THR A 154 30.49 -1.75 -14.10
CA THR A 154 29.77 -0.77 -13.30
C THR A 154 28.87 0.11 -14.14
N ASP A 155 28.91 0.15 -15.47
CA ASP A 155 27.90 0.85 -16.29
C ASP A 155 26.68 -0.01 -16.67
N GLY A 156 26.63 -1.28 -16.24
CA GLY A 156 25.58 -2.25 -16.57
C GLY A 156 25.81 -3.06 -17.84
N THR A 157 26.88 -2.78 -18.59
CA THR A 157 27.22 -3.52 -19.81
C THR A 157 28.17 -4.69 -19.54
N GLY A 158 28.39 -5.55 -20.55
CA GLY A 158 29.42 -6.58 -20.50
C GLY A 158 29.18 -7.72 -19.51
N LEU A 159 27.91 -8.00 -19.17
CA LEU A 159 27.53 -9.15 -18.35
C LEU A 159 28.01 -10.46 -18.99
N ARG A 160 28.81 -11.24 -18.27
CA ARG A 160 29.29 -12.56 -18.69
C ARG A 160 29.56 -13.49 -17.50
N LYS A 161 29.51 -14.80 -17.74
CA LYS A 161 30.01 -15.81 -16.80
C LYS A 161 31.54 -15.79 -16.72
N LEU A 162 32.06 -16.08 -15.54
CA LEU A 162 33.48 -16.36 -15.27
C LEU A 162 33.71 -17.86 -15.04
N THR A 163 32.77 -18.53 -14.38
CA THR A 163 32.76 -20.00 -14.22
C THR A 163 31.51 -20.60 -14.86
N ASP A 164 31.61 -21.88 -15.25
CA ASP A 164 30.50 -22.68 -15.79
C ASP A 164 30.79 -24.13 -15.42
N SER A 165 30.61 -24.42 -14.14
CA SER A 165 31.07 -25.63 -13.48
C SER A 165 29.89 -26.43 -12.91
N ALA A 166 30.12 -27.70 -12.58
CA ALA A 166 29.08 -28.54 -11.98
C ALA A 166 28.95 -28.34 -10.45
N THR A 167 29.70 -27.39 -9.88
CA THR A 167 29.86 -27.16 -8.45
C THR A 167 29.73 -25.69 -8.09
N ASP A 168 29.47 -25.38 -6.82
CA ASP A 168 29.25 -24.01 -6.34
C ASP A 168 30.52 -23.22 -6.23
N GLU A 169 30.49 -22.04 -6.86
CA GLU A 169 31.44 -20.97 -6.70
C GLU A 169 30.72 -19.69 -6.25
N ILE A 170 31.09 -19.18 -5.08
CA ILE A 170 30.40 -18.05 -4.42
C ILE A 170 31.41 -17.14 -3.71
N TRP A 171 30.97 -15.95 -3.29
CA TRP A 171 31.79 -14.97 -2.57
C TRP A 171 33.05 -14.53 -3.32
N PRO A 172 32.95 -13.99 -4.55
CA PRO A 172 34.12 -13.53 -5.28
C PRO A 172 34.78 -12.31 -4.62
N THR A 173 36.11 -12.23 -4.70
CA THR A 173 36.91 -11.07 -4.29
C THR A 173 38.08 -10.87 -5.27
N PHE A 174 38.32 -9.64 -5.71
CA PHE A 174 39.35 -9.34 -6.71
C PHE A 174 40.76 -9.32 -6.12
N SER A 175 41.74 -9.77 -6.89
CA SER A 175 43.15 -9.47 -6.65
C SER A 175 43.40 -7.96 -6.71
N PRO A 176 44.46 -7.44 -6.05
CA PRO A 176 44.76 -6.00 -6.01
C PRO A 176 45.02 -5.37 -7.38
N ASP A 177 45.45 -6.17 -8.37
CA ASP A 177 45.63 -5.74 -9.76
C ASP A 177 44.36 -5.87 -10.62
N GLY A 178 43.29 -6.46 -10.08
CA GLY A 178 42.02 -6.72 -10.77
C GLY A 178 42.07 -7.82 -11.84
N GLY A 179 43.21 -8.50 -12.03
CA GLY A 179 43.38 -9.52 -13.06
C GLY A 179 42.87 -10.92 -12.69
N SER A 180 42.60 -11.14 -11.40
CA SER A 180 42.17 -12.42 -10.84
C SER A 180 41.06 -12.24 -9.81
N VAL A 181 40.37 -13.34 -9.50
CA VAL A 181 39.40 -13.42 -8.40
C VAL A 181 39.70 -14.63 -7.51
N ALA A 182 39.50 -14.48 -6.21
CA ALA A 182 39.41 -15.58 -5.25
C ALA A 182 37.95 -15.77 -4.84
N PHE A 183 37.58 -16.99 -4.48
CA PHE A 183 36.20 -17.37 -4.19
C PHE A 183 36.15 -18.64 -3.35
N SER A 184 34.99 -18.90 -2.75
CA SER A 184 34.68 -20.17 -2.10
C SER A 184 34.11 -21.15 -3.12
N GLY A 185 34.73 -22.32 -3.25
CA GLY A 185 34.35 -23.37 -4.19
C GLY A 185 34.14 -24.71 -3.50
N ASN A 186 33.21 -25.55 -3.99
CA ASN A 186 32.97 -26.90 -3.44
C ASN A 186 33.26 -28.05 -4.43
N ALA A 187 34.13 -27.83 -5.43
CA ALA A 187 34.49 -28.80 -6.47
C ALA A 187 34.82 -30.22 -5.96
N ASP A 188 35.43 -30.33 -4.78
CA ASP A 188 35.83 -31.60 -4.16
C ASP A 188 34.83 -32.10 -3.08
N GLY A 189 33.61 -31.56 -3.03
CA GLY A 189 32.57 -31.88 -2.05
C GLY A 189 32.75 -31.20 -0.67
N ARG A 190 33.75 -30.34 -0.51
CA ARG A 190 34.00 -29.51 0.68
C ARG A 190 34.36 -28.10 0.24
N TRP A 191 33.86 -27.09 0.94
CA TRP A 191 34.17 -25.69 0.65
C TRP A 191 35.64 -25.37 0.92
N GLN A 192 36.31 -24.85 -0.11
CA GLN A 192 37.71 -24.42 -0.10
C GLN A 192 37.82 -23.03 -0.72
N ILE A 193 38.93 -22.35 -0.48
CA ILE A 193 39.26 -21.14 -1.22
C ILE A 193 39.98 -21.54 -2.51
N TYR A 194 39.50 -20.98 -3.61
CA TYR A 194 40.11 -21.05 -4.93
C TYR A 194 40.49 -19.65 -5.39
N ARG A 195 41.37 -19.58 -6.39
CA ARG A 195 41.67 -18.36 -7.14
C ARG A 195 41.76 -18.66 -8.62
N MET A 196 41.47 -17.70 -9.47
CA MET A 196 41.64 -17.81 -10.92
C MET A 196 41.92 -16.46 -11.56
N PRO A 197 42.72 -16.41 -12.64
CA PRO A 197 42.67 -15.29 -13.58
C PRO A 197 41.25 -15.14 -14.14
N LEU A 198 40.82 -13.91 -14.47
CA LEU A 198 39.47 -13.65 -15.01
C LEU A 198 39.13 -14.44 -16.28
N ASP A 199 40.16 -14.84 -17.05
CA ASP A 199 40.03 -15.64 -18.27
C ASP A 199 40.80 -16.97 -18.16
N GLY A 200 41.04 -17.44 -16.93
CA GLY A 200 41.83 -18.63 -16.62
C GLY A 200 41.02 -19.77 -16.02
N GLN A 201 41.71 -20.77 -15.50
CA GLN A 201 41.10 -21.89 -14.77
C GLN A 201 41.28 -21.72 -13.25
N PRO A 202 40.32 -22.20 -12.43
CA PRO A 202 40.47 -22.27 -10.99
C PRO A 202 41.66 -23.07 -10.50
N GLU A 203 42.42 -22.49 -9.57
CA GLU A 203 43.45 -23.12 -8.77
C GLU A 203 43.03 -23.14 -7.30
N ARG A 204 43.18 -24.29 -6.65
CA ARG A 204 42.86 -24.47 -5.23
C ARG A 204 43.93 -23.81 -4.34
N VAL A 205 43.52 -22.98 -3.39
CA VAL A 205 44.41 -22.29 -2.43
C VAL A 205 44.51 -23.04 -1.11
N THR A 206 43.38 -23.46 -0.53
CA THR A 206 43.33 -24.16 0.76
C THR A 206 43.24 -25.68 0.57
N ASN A 207 43.74 -26.46 1.55
CA ASN A 207 43.59 -27.91 1.61
C ASN A 207 43.02 -28.35 2.96
N LEU A 208 41.80 -27.91 3.26
CA LEU A 208 41.11 -28.27 4.51
C LEU A 208 40.64 -29.73 4.47
N LEU A 209 41.00 -30.49 5.50
CA LEU A 209 40.53 -31.86 5.72
C LEU A 209 39.27 -31.91 6.59
N VAL A 210 39.06 -30.88 7.41
CA VAL A 210 37.92 -30.69 8.33
C VAL A 210 37.49 -29.22 8.22
N GLY A 211 36.21 -28.95 8.45
CA GLY A 211 35.61 -27.63 8.30
C GLY A 211 35.41 -27.19 6.85
N ALA A 212 35.05 -25.92 6.67
CA ALA A 212 34.68 -25.31 5.41
C ALA A 212 35.21 -23.87 5.31
N ALA A 213 35.73 -23.46 4.14
CA ALA A 213 36.24 -22.10 3.92
C ALA A 213 35.25 -21.22 3.17
N TRP A 214 34.85 -20.12 3.80
CA TRP A 214 33.82 -19.19 3.35
C TRP A 214 34.33 -17.74 3.31
N GLN A 215 33.64 -16.89 2.56
CA GLN A 215 33.80 -15.42 2.60
C GLN A 215 35.26 -14.96 2.45
N PRO A 216 35.98 -15.34 1.38
CA PRO A 216 37.33 -14.84 1.17
C PRO A 216 37.33 -13.32 0.96
N SER A 217 38.38 -12.67 1.45
CA SER A 217 38.72 -11.28 1.18
C SER A 217 40.19 -11.21 0.80
N TRP A 218 40.45 -10.88 -0.46
CA TRP A 218 41.80 -10.71 -0.98
C TRP A 218 42.32 -9.33 -0.57
N ASN A 219 43.54 -9.27 -0.06
CA ASN A 219 44.18 -8.04 0.35
C ASN A 219 44.35 -7.08 -0.85
N PRO A 220 43.81 -5.85 -0.79
CA PRO A 220 43.82 -4.89 -1.90
C PRO A 220 45.16 -4.16 -2.07
N SER A 221 46.18 -4.49 -1.27
CA SER A 221 47.49 -3.85 -1.34
C SER A 221 48.29 -4.33 -2.55
N THR A 222 48.99 -3.40 -3.22
CA THR A 222 49.97 -3.71 -4.27
C THR A 222 51.36 -4.06 -3.71
N ASP A 223 51.52 -3.96 -2.38
CA ASP A 223 52.72 -4.36 -1.65
C ASP A 223 53.01 -5.85 -1.91
N PRO A 224 54.19 -6.21 -2.45
CA PRO A 224 54.57 -7.60 -2.72
C PRO A 224 54.41 -8.56 -1.55
N ASP A 225 54.57 -8.07 -0.32
CA ASP A 225 54.50 -8.92 0.88
C ASP A 225 53.05 -9.17 1.35
N LYS A 226 52.08 -8.42 0.80
CA LYS A 226 50.67 -8.45 1.20
C LYS A 226 49.71 -8.81 0.09
N ARG A 227 50.06 -8.55 -1.17
CA ARG A 227 49.19 -8.70 -2.34
C ARG A 227 48.65 -10.11 -2.55
N ASP A 228 49.32 -11.12 -1.99
CA ASP A 228 48.93 -12.53 -2.11
C ASP A 228 48.15 -13.03 -0.87
N LEU A 229 47.92 -12.17 0.14
CA LEU A 229 47.18 -12.54 1.34
C LEU A 229 45.69 -12.57 1.08
N ILE A 230 45.05 -13.67 1.47
CA ILE A 230 43.61 -13.87 1.48
C ILE A 230 43.19 -14.19 2.91
N ALA A 231 42.27 -13.39 3.45
CA ALA A 231 41.58 -13.69 4.69
C ALA A 231 40.29 -14.47 4.37
N TYR A 232 39.90 -15.44 5.17
CA TYR A 232 38.65 -16.18 4.98
C TYR A 232 38.06 -16.65 6.30
N THR A 233 36.74 -16.85 6.34
CA THR A 233 36.04 -17.48 7.47
C THR A 233 36.21 -19.00 7.37
N LEU A 234 36.84 -19.62 8.36
CA LEU A 234 36.83 -21.05 8.59
C LEU A 234 35.64 -21.39 9.49
N ASP A 235 34.73 -22.22 8.98
CA ASP A 235 33.71 -22.88 9.78
C ASP A 235 34.22 -24.26 10.23
N GLY A 236 34.26 -24.51 11.54
CA GLY A 236 34.80 -25.75 12.12
C GLY A 236 33.96 -26.99 11.83
N ASP A 237 32.65 -26.83 11.65
CA ASP A 237 31.73 -27.93 11.35
C ASP A 237 31.61 -28.14 9.83
N ALA A 238 31.90 -29.36 9.39
CA ALA A 238 31.94 -29.70 7.96
C ALA A 238 30.57 -29.81 7.28
N ASN A 239 29.49 -29.95 8.06
CA ASN A 239 28.21 -30.47 7.57
C ASN A 239 27.02 -29.52 7.70
N GLU A 240 27.10 -28.44 8.49
CA GLU A 240 26.09 -27.37 8.56
C GLU A 240 26.80 -26.08 8.95
N ALA A 241 26.30 -24.92 8.47
CA ALA A 241 26.76 -23.60 8.92
C ALA A 241 26.25 -23.33 10.35
N THR A 242 26.65 -24.14 11.32
CA THR A 242 26.40 -23.89 12.73
C THR A 242 27.33 -22.75 13.14
N GLU A 243 26.77 -21.57 13.43
CA GLU A 243 27.49 -20.34 13.84
C GLU A 243 28.41 -20.51 15.08
N GLY A 244 28.52 -21.72 15.65
CA GLY A 244 29.20 -22.08 16.89
C GLY A 244 30.74 -22.06 16.86
N ASP A 245 31.39 -22.31 15.71
CA ASP A 245 32.86 -22.51 15.62
C ASP A 245 33.54 -21.74 14.46
N GLN A 246 33.04 -20.54 14.15
CA GLN A 246 33.58 -19.72 13.04
C GLN A 246 34.78 -18.88 13.48
N THR A 247 35.91 -19.00 12.77
CA THR A 247 37.13 -18.22 13.01
C THR A 247 37.72 -17.69 11.70
N ILE A 248 38.46 -16.59 11.72
CA ILE A 248 39.12 -16.07 10.51
C ILE A 248 40.55 -16.61 10.41
N ARG A 249 40.96 -16.97 9.21
CA ARG A 249 42.35 -17.34 8.87
C ARG A 249 42.89 -16.45 7.76
N ILE A 250 44.20 -16.23 7.76
CA ILE A 250 44.94 -15.51 6.71
C ILE A 250 45.91 -16.48 6.05
N THR A 251 45.90 -16.55 4.73
CA THR A 251 46.75 -17.44 3.93
C THR A 251 47.32 -16.72 2.71
N SER A 252 48.52 -17.09 2.28
CA SER A 252 49.04 -16.84 0.92
C SER A 252 49.17 -18.13 0.10
N GLY A 253 48.67 -19.25 0.65
CA GLY A 253 48.79 -20.60 0.15
C GLY A 253 48.66 -21.63 1.28
N GLY A 254 47.87 -22.69 1.07
CA GLY A 254 47.53 -23.65 2.12
C GLY A 254 46.48 -23.10 3.11
N ASN A 255 46.39 -23.70 4.31
CA ASN A 255 45.30 -23.43 5.26
C ASN A 255 45.51 -22.16 6.12
N GLY A 256 46.59 -21.41 5.91
CA GLY A 256 46.85 -20.16 6.62
C GLY A 256 47.00 -20.28 8.14
N LEU A 257 47.05 -19.14 8.81
CA LEU A 257 47.13 -19.00 10.27
C LEU A 257 45.88 -18.29 10.81
N PRO A 258 45.45 -18.54 12.07
CA PRO A 258 44.38 -17.80 12.71
C PRO A 258 44.66 -16.29 12.75
N LEU A 259 43.62 -15.47 12.54
CA LEU A 259 43.68 -14.02 12.67
C LEU A 259 43.96 -13.59 14.11
N LEU A 260 43.23 -14.19 15.06
CA LEU A 260 43.29 -13.87 16.48
C LEU A 260 44.14 -14.90 17.23
N VAL A 261 44.93 -14.43 18.19
CA VAL A 261 45.87 -15.25 18.97
C VAL A 261 45.75 -14.94 20.46
N GLY A 262 46.47 -15.69 21.30
CA GLY A 262 46.49 -15.48 22.74
C GLY A 262 45.12 -15.73 23.37
N SER A 263 44.68 -14.83 24.25
CA SER A 263 43.40 -14.97 24.95
C SER A 263 42.17 -14.86 24.04
N ARG A 264 42.32 -14.36 22.81
CA ARG A 264 41.20 -14.14 21.86
C ARG A 264 41.11 -15.18 20.76
N VAL A 265 41.94 -16.23 20.81
CA VAL A 265 41.95 -17.30 19.79
C VAL A 265 40.60 -18.02 19.67
N GLY A 266 39.79 -18.01 20.73
CA GLY A 266 38.44 -18.60 20.77
C GLY A 266 37.31 -17.64 20.39
N TRP A 267 37.62 -16.41 19.96
CA TRP A 267 36.60 -15.48 19.49
C TRP A 267 35.95 -16.03 18.22
N GLN A 268 34.62 -16.01 18.20
CA GLN A 268 33.91 -16.19 16.96
C GLN A 268 34.19 -14.98 16.08
N SER A 269 34.78 -15.21 14.93
CA SER A 269 35.11 -14.15 14.00
C SER A 269 34.77 -14.60 12.60
N ARG A 270 34.04 -13.77 11.86
CA ARG A 270 33.61 -14.06 10.49
C ARG A 270 33.59 -12.81 9.63
N TRP A 271 33.38 -13.02 8.34
CA TRP A 271 33.23 -11.97 7.34
C TRP A 271 34.43 -11.01 7.29
N PRO A 272 35.64 -11.52 7.02
CA PRO A 272 36.81 -10.67 6.90
C PRO A 272 36.65 -9.70 5.74
N VAL A 273 36.97 -8.42 5.94
CA VAL A 273 37.02 -7.41 4.86
C VAL A 273 38.26 -6.55 5.04
N TRP A 274 39.20 -6.62 4.10
CA TRP A 274 40.38 -5.75 4.12
C TRP A 274 40.00 -4.29 3.89
N LEU A 275 40.57 -3.40 4.71
CA LEU A 275 40.49 -1.96 4.50
C LEU A 275 41.38 -1.51 3.34
N PRO A 276 41.12 -0.34 2.75
CA PRO A 276 42.00 0.26 1.75
C PRO A 276 43.46 0.30 2.23
N GLY A 277 44.39 -0.11 1.36
CA GLY A 277 45.83 -0.20 1.67
C GLY A 277 46.27 -1.53 2.31
N GLY A 278 45.33 -2.36 2.78
CA GLY A 278 45.61 -3.75 3.14
C GLY A 278 46.39 -3.97 4.43
N ALA A 279 46.39 -2.99 5.34
CA ALA A 279 47.06 -3.08 6.65
C ALA A 279 46.12 -3.55 7.77
N ASP A 280 44.82 -3.33 7.61
CA ASP A 280 43.80 -3.63 8.62
C ASP A 280 42.64 -4.40 8.00
N LEU A 281 41.99 -5.19 8.84
CA LEU A 281 40.88 -6.05 8.50
C LEU A 281 39.67 -5.71 9.38
N LEU A 282 38.50 -5.59 8.78
CA LEU A 282 37.22 -5.59 9.47
C LEU A 282 36.74 -7.03 9.65
N PHE A 283 36.04 -7.31 10.75
CA PHE A 283 35.35 -8.57 10.94
C PHE A 283 34.15 -8.43 11.89
N LEU A 284 33.24 -9.39 11.81
CA LEU A 284 32.11 -9.54 12.71
C LEU A 284 32.44 -10.50 13.85
N SER A 285 31.97 -10.19 15.06
CA SER A 285 32.08 -11.09 16.21
C SER A 285 30.93 -10.90 17.19
N LEU A 286 30.45 -12.01 17.75
CA LEU A 286 29.52 -12.00 18.90
C LEU A 286 30.26 -11.79 20.24
N ASN A 287 31.58 -11.98 20.27
CA ASN A 287 32.36 -11.87 21.50
C ASN A 287 32.62 -10.39 21.86
N LYS A 288 32.60 -10.08 23.16
CA LYS A 288 32.90 -8.75 23.71
C LYS A 288 34.00 -8.83 24.76
N VAL A 289 34.92 -7.87 24.76
CA VAL A 289 35.88 -7.71 25.87
C VAL A 289 35.14 -7.05 27.03
N CYS A 290 34.90 -7.78 28.12
CA CYS A 290 34.71 -7.16 29.43
C CYS A 290 36.10 -6.89 30.02
N GLY A 291 36.33 -5.71 30.61
CA GLY A 291 37.61 -5.40 31.28
C GLY A 291 37.84 -6.18 32.59
N CYS A 292 37.27 -7.37 32.75
CA CYS A 292 37.28 -8.15 33.99
C CYS A 292 38.30 -9.29 33.91
N PRO A 293 39.24 -9.42 34.87
CA PRO A 293 40.10 -10.59 34.95
C PRO A 293 39.30 -11.83 35.35
N GLY A 294 39.14 -12.79 34.44
CA GLY A 294 38.62 -14.13 34.73
C GLY A 294 37.29 -14.54 34.07
N ASP A 295 36.72 -13.77 33.14
CA ASP A 295 35.43 -14.12 32.52
C ASP A 295 35.57 -15.10 31.33
N PRO A 296 34.80 -16.20 31.29
CA PRO A 296 34.59 -16.96 30.06
C PRO A 296 33.71 -16.10 29.13
N GLU A 297 34.30 -15.67 28.02
CA GLU A 297 33.84 -14.54 27.20
C GLU A 297 32.31 -14.45 27.01
N PRO A 298 31.64 -13.38 27.50
CA PRO A 298 30.22 -13.20 27.28
C PRO A 298 29.94 -13.00 25.79
N ARG A 299 29.16 -13.90 25.20
CA ARG A 299 28.63 -13.75 23.84
C ARG A 299 27.44 -12.80 23.88
N GLY A 300 27.52 -11.77 23.05
CA GLY A 300 26.39 -10.93 22.71
C GLY A 300 25.37 -11.70 21.86
N ALA A 301 24.22 -11.07 21.65
CA ALA A 301 23.13 -11.68 20.90
C ALA A 301 23.01 -11.09 19.47
N VAL A 302 23.85 -10.12 19.13
CA VAL A 302 23.99 -9.48 17.81
C VAL A 302 25.47 -9.33 17.48
N ASP A 303 25.82 -9.34 16.20
CA ASP A 303 27.19 -9.11 15.76
C ASP A 303 27.67 -7.69 16.06
N LEU A 304 28.93 -7.61 16.46
CA LEU A 304 29.69 -6.38 16.60
C LEU A 304 30.69 -6.27 15.45
N VAL A 305 31.02 -5.04 15.03
CA VAL A 305 32.04 -4.81 14.01
C VAL A 305 33.35 -4.40 14.67
N TYR A 306 34.40 -5.16 14.39
CA TYR A 306 35.76 -4.88 14.86
C TYR A 306 36.69 -4.56 13.70
N ARG A 307 37.75 -3.80 14.02
CA ARG A 307 38.94 -3.62 13.18
C ARG A 307 40.15 -4.20 13.87
N VAL A 308 41.03 -4.87 13.14
CA VAL A 308 42.31 -5.35 13.66
C VAL A 308 43.41 -5.16 12.62
N SER A 309 44.62 -4.84 13.09
CA SER A 309 45.79 -4.83 12.20
C SER A 309 46.19 -6.26 11.86
N ALA A 310 46.54 -6.49 10.60
CA ALA A 310 46.84 -7.81 10.06
C ALA A 310 47.99 -7.72 9.03
N PRO A 311 48.84 -8.76 8.89
CA PRO A 311 48.73 -10.11 9.48
C PRO A 311 49.28 -10.23 10.92
N THR A 312 49.91 -9.20 11.46
CA THR A 312 50.34 -9.17 12.87
C THR A 312 49.13 -8.96 13.77
N ALA A 313 48.63 -10.03 14.40
CA ALA A 313 47.43 -10.09 15.24
C ALA A 313 47.43 -9.03 16.38
N GLY A 314 47.04 -7.80 16.03
CA GLY A 314 46.89 -6.70 16.98
C GLY A 314 45.66 -6.88 17.86
N ASP A 315 45.44 -5.93 18.78
CA ASP A 315 44.22 -5.91 19.58
C ASP A 315 43.02 -5.47 18.73
N PRO A 316 41.90 -6.22 18.69
CA PRO A 316 40.68 -5.78 18.03
C PRO A 316 40.15 -4.47 18.62
N VAL A 317 39.84 -3.52 17.75
CA VAL A 317 39.22 -2.24 18.07
C VAL A 317 37.76 -2.28 17.67
N LEU A 318 36.86 -2.07 18.63
CA LEU A 318 35.43 -2.02 18.39
C LEU A 318 35.06 -0.78 17.56
N LEU A 319 34.34 -0.98 16.45
CA LEU A 319 33.83 0.08 15.60
C LEU A 319 32.32 0.28 15.72
N LEU A 320 31.55 -0.80 15.96
CA LEU A 320 30.09 -0.72 16.06
C LEU A 320 29.54 -1.78 17.02
N GLU A 321 28.75 -1.34 18.00
CA GLU A 321 27.89 -2.12 18.90
C GLU A 321 26.48 -1.50 18.95
N GLU A 322 25.61 -1.88 18.03
CA GLU A 322 24.21 -1.43 18.04
C GLU A 322 23.25 -2.57 18.41
N ASP A 323 22.09 -2.24 18.97
CA ASP A 323 21.06 -3.22 19.39
C ASP A 323 20.27 -3.84 18.21
N ARG A 324 20.82 -3.75 17.00
CA ARG A 324 20.24 -4.26 15.75
C ARG A 324 21.07 -5.43 15.25
N CYS A 325 20.45 -6.35 14.51
CA CYS A 325 21.22 -7.38 13.82
C CYS A 325 22.06 -6.69 12.74
N VAL A 326 23.38 -6.72 12.88
CA VAL A 326 24.37 -6.22 11.92
C VAL A 326 24.94 -7.39 11.14
N ASP A 327 25.31 -7.16 9.88
CA ASP A 327 25.97 -8.13 9.01
C ASP A 327 26.82 -7.38 7.96
N SER A 328 27.63 -8.11 7.20
CA SER A 328 28.26 -7.70 5.93
C SER A 328 28.86 -6.28 5.95
N PRO A 329 29.99 -6.06 6.64
CA PRO A 329 30.61 -4.74 6.68
C PRO A 329 31.27 -4.36 5.34
N ALA A 330 31.30 -3.07 5.05
CA ALA A 330 32.00 -2.46 3.92
C ALA A 330 32.63 -1.13 4.32
N TRP A 331 33.61 -0.65 3.54
CA TRP A 331 34.29 0.61 3.80
C TRP A 331 34.12 1.58 2.63
N LEU A 332 33.28 2.60 2.82
CA LEU A 332 32.90 3.58 1.80
C LEU A 332 33.37 4.97 2.21
N ASP A 333 34.16 5.63 1.36
CA ASP A 333 34.64 7.01 1.57
C ASP A 333 35.20 7.29 2.99
N GLY A 334 35.98 6.35 3.53
CA GLY A 334 36.57 6.49 4.86
C GLY A 334 35.66 6.15 6.03
N GLY A 335 34.42 5.70 5.78
CA GLY A 335 33.45 5.32 6.79
C GLY A 335 33.01 3.85 6.70
N LEU A 336 32.51 3.33 7.82
CA LEU A 336 31.93 1.99 7.91
C LEU A 336 30.47 2.02 7.41
N VAL A 337 30.16 1.12 6.49
CA VAL A 337 28.80 0.80 6.04
C VAL A 337 28.50 -0.66 6.40
N VAL A 338 27.30 -0.94 6.86
CA VAL A 338 26.86 -2.30 7.23
C VAL A 338 25.47 -2.59 6.69
N ALA A 339 25.17 -3.86 6.41
CA ALA A 339 23.79 -4.31 6.32
C ALA A 339 23.25 -4.49 7.75
N ARG A 340 22.04 -4.03 8.02
CA ARG A 340 21.46 -4.11 9.36
C ARG A 340 19.94 -4.19 9.34
N THR A 341 19.34 -4.65 10.44
CA THR A 341 17.90 -4.48 10.65
C THR A 341 17.51 -2.99 10.57
N THR A 342 16.38 -2.69 9.93
CA THR A 342 15.87 -1.33 9.74
C THR A 342 15.29 -0.74 11.02
N ALA A 343 14.53 -1.54 11.77
CA ALA A 343 13.95 -1.21 13.07
C ALA A 343 15.00 -0.79 14.09
N ARG A 344 14.60 -0.03 15.13
CA ARG A 344 15.53 0.52 16.13
C ARG A 344 16.30 -0.55 16.91
N THR A 345 15.68 -1.69 17.16
CA THR A 345 16.33 -2.86 17.76
C THR A 345 15.90 -4.12 17.02
N ARG A 346 16.64 -5.21 17.19
CA ARG A 346 16.42 -6.47 16.48
C ARG A 346 15.03 -7.12 16.69
N ASN A 347 14.38 -6.86 17.83
CA ASN A 347 13.11 -7.51 18.18
C ASN A 347 11.90 -6.60 17.96
N VAL A 348 12.10 -5.40 17.41
CA VAL A 348 10.99 -4.50 17.10
C VAL A 348 10.38 -4.89 15.77
N ALA A 349 9.07 -5.12 15.75
CA ALA A 349 8.35 -5.28 14.50
C ALA A 349 7.93 -3.90 13.96
N THR A 350 8.07 -3.72 12.66
CA THR A 350 7.66 -2.53 11.93
C THR A 350 6.53 -2.84 10.96
N MET A 351 5.81 -1.80 10.56
CA MET A 351 4.90 -1.86 9.43
C MET A 351 5.72 -1.96 8.15
N GLN A 352 5.42 -2.97 7.35
CA GLN A 352 6.10 -3.27 6.10
C GLN A 352 5.06 -3.45 4.99
N ASP A 353 5.51 -3.38 3.75
CA ASP A 353 4.72 -3.84 2.62
C ASP A 353 5.56 -4.54 1.55
N ILE A 354 4.87 -5.25 0.66
CA ILE A 354 5.49 -5.97 -0.45
C ILE A 354 4.52 -5.96 -1.63
N ARG A 355 5.03 -6.07 -2.87
CA ARG A 355 4.16 -6.33 -4.01
C ARG A 355 3.60 -7.76 -3.91
N PRO A 356 2.37 -8.02 -4.40
CA PRO A 356 1.79 -9.38 -4.46
C PRO A 356 2.65 -10.40 -5.19
N ASP A 357 3.51 -9.88 -6.05
CA ASP A 357 4.40 -10.63 -6.90
C ASP A 357 5.65 -11.10 -6.11
N GLY A 358 5.95 -10.48 -4.95
CA GLY A 358 7.07 -10.81 -4.06
C GLY A 358 8.29 -9.91 -4.24
N ALA A 359 8.26 -8.96 -5.17
CA ALA A 359 9.28 -7.93 -5.32
C ALA A 359 9.01 -6.74 -4.40
N ASP A 360 10.04 -5.93 -4.25
CA ASP A 360 10.04 -4.66 -3.53
C ASP A 360 9.44 -4.72 -2.11
N PRO A 361 9.98 -5.58 -1.22
CA PRO A 361 9.67 -5.53 0.20
C PRO A 361 10.25 -4.26 0.84
N ARG A 362 9.39 -3.48 1.50
CA ARG A 362 9.72 -2.18 2.09
C ARG A 362 9.40 -2.15 3.57
N ASP A 363 10.26 -1.50 4.35
CA ASP A 363 9.93 -1.05 5.70
C ASP A 363 9.41 0.40 5.62
N LEU A 364 8.25 0.63 6.23
CA LEU A 364 7.54 1.92 6.24
C LEU A 364 7.92 2.78 7.46
N GLY A 365 8.79 2.28 8.35
CA GLY A 365 9.34 3.01 9.49
C GLY A 365 8.38 3.20 10.68
N VAL A 366 7.19 2.59 10.63
CA VAL A 366 6.20 2.66 11.72
C VAL A 366 6.41 1.46 12.66
N GLU A 367 6.95 1.70 13.86
CA GLU A 367 7.11 0.66 14.87
C GLU A 367 5.77 0.22 15.45
N VAL A 368 5.57 -1.09 15.56
CA VAL A 368 4.28 -1.67 15.94
C VAL A 368 4.33 -2.27 17.35
N LEU A 369 5.34 -3.10 17.64
CA LEU A 369 5.50 -3.84 18.89
C LEU A 369 6.97 -4.22 19.13
N THR A 370 7.30 -4.62 20.36
CA THR A 370 8.58 -5.26 20.71
C THR A 370 8.35 -6.74 21.04
N GLU A 371 8.84 -7.64 20.20
CA GLU A 371 8.68 -9.10 20.34
C GLU A 371 9.57 -9.65 21.45
N ASP A 372 9.04 -10.59 22.23
CA ASP A 372 9.84 -11.35 23.19
C ASP A 372 10.74 -12.36 22.45
N PRO A 373 12.08 -12.28 22.57
CA PRO A 373 13.00 -13.25 21.96
C PRO A 373 12.71 -14.70 22.33
N ALA A 374 12.12 -14.94 23.51
CA ALA A 374 11.73 -16.29 23.93
C ALA A 374 10.64 -16.90 23.04
N ALA A 375 9.95 -16.10 22.22
CA ALA A 375 8.98 -16.59 21.24
C ALA A 375 9.58 -17.47 20.15
N LEU A 376 10.89 -17.42 19.94
CA LEU A 376 11.60 -18.29 18.99
C LEU A 376 11.72 -19.74 19.49
N THR A 377 11.58 -19.98 20.79
CA THR A 377 11.68 -21.32 21.40
C THR A 377 10.41 -21.73 22.17
N ASP A 378 9.53 -20.78 22.45
CA ASP A 378 8.22 -20.99 23.08
C ASP A 378 7.18 -20.03 22.47
N SER A 379 6.43 -20.51 21.48
CA SER A 379 5.39 -19.74 20.80
C SER A 379 4.29 -19.17 21.72
N ASN A 380 4.13 -19.68 22.96
CA ASN A 380 3.21 -19.08 23.93
C ASN A 380 3.61 -17.65 24.30
N ARG A 381 4.90 -17.30 24.17
CA ARG A 381 5.44 -15.97 24.46
C ARG A 381 4.99 -14.91 23.47
N LEU A 382 4.48 -15.31 22.30
CA LEU A 382 3.82 -14.38 21.38
C LEU A 382 2.57 -13.75 22.01
N PHE A 383 1.86 -14.48 22.86
CA PHE A 383 0.62 -14.00 23.49
C PHE A 383 0.76 -13.74 24.99
N ASN A 384 1.75 -14.35 25.64
CA ASN A 384 2.10 -14.20 27.05
C ASN A 384 3.58 -13.83 27.22
N PRO A 385 3.99 -12.65 26.73
CA PRO A 385 5.39 -12.23 26.75
C PRO A 385 5.92 -12.02 28.17
N ASN A 386 7.24 -12.10 28.33
CA ASN A 386 7.90 -11.65 29.56
C ASN A 386 7.75 -10.14 29.75
N PRO A 387 7.87 -9.63 31.00
CA PRO A 387 7.82 -8.20 31.27
C PRO A 387 8.81 -7.42 30.40
N GLY A 388 8.33 -6.34 29.76
CA GLY A 388 9.12 -5.50 28.85
C GLY A 388 8.88 -5.77 27.37
N PHE A 389 8.13 -6.82 27.02
CA PHE A 389 7.75 -7.15 25.65
C PHE A 389 6.23 -7.08 25.44
N ASP A 390 5.82 -7.00 24.18
CA ASP A 390 4.45 -6.77 23.77
C ASP A 390 3.83 -8.05 23.17
N PRO A 391 2.55 -8.35 23.43
CA PRO A 391 1.87 -9.48 22.80
C PRO A 391 1.54 -9.19 21.33
N TRP A 392 1.46 -10.26 20.53
CA TRP A 392 1.05 -10.24 19.14
C TRP A 392 -0.47 -10.28 19.00
N THR A 393 -1.09 -9.10 19.10
CA THR A 393 -2.55 -8.88 19.00
C THR A 393 -2.90 -7.82 17.94
N GLN A 394 -2.10 -7.71 16.88
CA GLN A 394 -2.20 -6.61 15.91
C GLN A 394 -2.96 -6.98 14.65
N ARG A 395 -3.71 -6.02 14.11
CA ARG A 395 -4.01 -5.95 12.68
C ARG A 395 -3.80 -4.57 12.13
N GLN A 396 -3.56 -4.58 10.83
CA GLN A 396 -3.54 -3.42 9.97
C GLN A 396 -4.64 -3.55 8.91
N SER A 397 -5.15 -2.41 8.48
CA SER A 397 -6.14 -2.35 7.42
C SER A 397 -5.88 -1.12 6.56
N TYR A 398 -5.79 -1.31 5.25
CA TYR A 398 -5.78 -0.20 4.30
C TYR A 398 -7.13 0.54 4.37
N SER A 399 -7.07 1.87 4.24
CA SER A 399 -8.26 2.64 3.91
C SER A 399 -8.78 2.23 2.52
N PRO A 400 -10.08 2.40 2.23
CA PRO A 400 -10.68 1.91 0.98
C PRO A 400 -10.08 2.54 -0.30
N ASP A 401 -9.49 3.72 -0.19
CA ASP A 401 -8.76 4.41 -1.27
C ASP A 401 -7.29 3.99 -1.39
N GLY A 402 -6.83 3.07 -0.53
CA GLY A 402 -5.46 2.59 -0.49
C GLY A 402 -4.42 3.63 -0.06
N ARG A 403 -4.82 4.82 0.40
CA ARG A 403 -3.88 5.93 0.71
C ARG A 403 -3.40 5.96 2.15
N ARG A 404 -4.12 5.33 3.07
CA ARG A 404 -3.80 5.29 4.51
C ARG A 404 -3.88 3.87 5.03
N ILE A 405 -3.26 3.64 6.18
CA ILE A 405 -3.27 2.38 6.90
C ILE A 405 -3.67 2.68 8.35
N ALA A 406 -4.68 1.99 8.84
CA ALA A 406 -4.94 1.91 10.28
C ALA A 406 -4.05 0.79 10.85
N VAL A 407 -3.29 1.08 11.90
CA VAL A 407 -2.31 0.16 12.49
C VAL A 407 -2.45 0.14 14.02
N SER A 408 -2.39 -1.04 14.60
CA SER A 408 -2.44 -1.23 16.06
C SER A 408 -1.03 -1.19 16.65
N ARG A 409 -0.65 -0.11 17.33
CA ARG A 409 0.72 0.14 17.81
C ARG A 409 0.80 0.21 19.34
N PHE A 410 1.87 -0.33 19.92
CA PHE A 410 2.18 -0.19 21.33
C PHE A 410 2.93 1.10 21.66
N GLU A 411 2.48 1.78 22.71
CA GLU A 411 3.07 3.00 23.26
C GLU A 411 3.07 2.99 24.78
N THR A 412 3.90 3.84 25.39
CA THR A 412 3.95 4.00 26.85
C THR A 412 3.24 5.30 27.23
N ILE A 413 2.09 5.19 27.91
CA ILE A 413 1.28 6.33 28.35
C ILE A 413 1.25 6.32 29.88
N GLU A 414 1.71 7.41 30.51
CA GLU A 414 1.75 7.54 31.98
C GLU A 414 2.40 6.33 32.68
N GLY A 415 3.48 5.80 32.08
CA GLY A 415 4.21 4.63 32.60
C GLY A 415 3.55 3.27 32.33
N ARG A 416 2.36 3.24 31.70
CA ARG A 416 1.68 2.02 31.29
C ARG A 416 1.92 1.74 29.81
N ARG A 417 2.36 0.52 29.50
CA ARG A 417 2.42 0.01 28.13
C ARG A 417 0.99 -0.29 27.64
N SER A 418 0.54 0.40 26.60
CA SER A 418 -0.80 0.24 26.02
C SER A 418 -0.74 0.17 24.50
N GLN A 419 -1.72 -0.49 23.89
CA GLN A 419 -1.89 -0.59 22.45
C GLN A 419 -3.00 0.38 22.01
N ARG A 420 -2.72 1.17 20.96
CA ARG A 420 -3.66 2.13 20.37
C ARG A 420 -3.71 1.99 18.87
N VAL A 421 -4.85 2.35 18.29
CA VAL A 421 -4.98 2.48 16.83
C VAL A 421 -4.37 3.81 16.39
N TRP A 422 -3.48 3.74 15.41
CA TRP A 422 -2.89 4.86 14.69
C TRP A 422 -3.38 4.83 13.24
N ILE A 423 -3.43 5.99 12.60
CA ILE A 423 -3.63 6.13 11.15
C ILE A 423 -2.38 6.77 10.58
N THR A 424 -1.82 6.16 9.54
CA THR A 424 -0.63 6.63 8.81
C THR A 424 -0.90 6.63 7.32
N ASP A 425 -0.16 7.40 6.55
CA ASP A 425 -0.18 7.30 5.08
C ASP A 425 0.39 5.94 4.64
N ALA A 426 0.05 5.50 3.42
CA ALA A 426 0.45 4.21 2.89
C ALA A 426 1.97 4.05 2.71
N ASP A 427 2.74 5.14 2.75
CA ASP A 427 4.20 5.13 2.75
C ASP A 427 4.82 5.20 4.17
N GLY A 428 3.98 5.16 5.22
CA GLY A 428 4.39 5.23 6.62
C GLY A 428 4.56 6.66 7.17
N LEU A 429 4.34 7.69 6.36
CA LEU A 429 4.41 9.08 6.82
C LEU A 429 3.13 9.54 7.52
N ASN A 430 3.25 10.66 8.23
CA ASN A 430 2.12 11.37 8.86
C ASN A 430 1.29 10.51 9.84
N GLY A 431 1.90 9.48 10.43
CA GLY A 431 1.29 8.65 11.46
C GLY A 431 0.86 9.44 12.70
N ALA A 432 -0.39 9.26 13.13
CA ALA A 432 -0.90 9.81 14.38
C ALA A 432 -1.88 8.82 15.05
N PRO A 433 -2.03 8.85 16.39
CA PRO A 433 -3.09 8.11 17.07
C PRO A 433 -4.45 8.52 16.51
N MET A 434 -5.30 7.56 16.17
CA MET A 434 -6.67 7.83 15.73
C MET A 434 -7.42 8.57 16.86
N PRO A 435 -8.13 9.68 16.59
CA PRO A 435 -8.92 10.36 17.61
C PRO A 435 -10.03 9.43 18.11
N LEU A 436 -10.24 9.39 19.42
CA LEU A 436 -11.31 8.62 20.04
C LEU A 436 -11.79 9.38 21.28
N ALA A 437 -12.99 9.95 21.18
CA ALA A 437 -13.47 11.02 22.05
C ALA A 437 -13.65 10.59 23.51
N ASP A 438 -13.98 9.33 23.76
CA ASP A 438 -14.18 8.75 25.10
C ASP A 438 -13.00 7.88 25.56
N ARG A 439 -11.82 7.97 24.91
CA ARG A 439 -10.64 7.15 25.22
C ARG A 439 -10.12 7.45 26.62
N LYS A 440 -9.91 6.40 27.41
CA LYS A 440 -9.27 6.48 28.72
C LYS A 440 -7.81 6.04 28.61
N VAL A 441 -6.97 6.50 29.54
CA VAL A 441 -5.53 6.20 29.57
C VAL A 441 -5.25 4.69 29.54
N GLY A 442 -6.03 3.90 30.29
CA GLY A 442 -5.85 2.46 30.38
C GLY A 442 -6.44 1.65 29.23
N ASP A 443 -7.19 2.26 28.31
CA ASP A 443 -7.87 1.51 27.25
C ASP A 443 -6.89 0.84 26.30
N TRP A 444 -7.31 -0.32 25.81
CA TRP A 444 -6.55 -1.17 24.91
C TRP A 444 -7.35 -1.35 23.62
N GLU A 445 -6.73 -1.05 22.48
CA GLU A 445 -7.40 -0.96 21.19
C GLU A 445 -6.62 -1.72 20.11
N THR A 446 -7.32 -2.61 19.42
CA THR A 446 -6.75 -3.50 18.39
C THR A 446 -7.71 -3.63 17.20
N ASP A 447 -7.25 -4.34 16.16
CA ASP A 447 -8.08 -4.82 15.08
C ASP A 447 -8.91 -3.75 14.37
N ALA A 448 -8.26 -2.66 13.97
CA ALA A 448 -8.92 -1.60 13.22
C ALA A 448 -9.33 -2.07 11.81
N ALA A 449 -10.59 -1.84 11.45
CA ALA A 449 -11.13 -2.12 10.12
C ALA A 449 -11.95 -0.93 9.59
N TRP A 450 -11.59 -0.45 8.41
CA TRP A 450 -12.26 0.67 7.75
C TRP A 450 -13.64 0.30 7.20
N SER A 451 -14.60 1.21 7.32
CA SER A 451 -15.82 1.15 6.50
C SER A 451 -15.50 1.41 5.03
N PRO A 452 -16.27 0.88 4.07
CA PRO A 452 -16.00 1.03 2.63
C PRO A 452 -15.94 2.47 2.12
N ASP A 453 -16.67 3.38 2.77
CA ASP A 453 -16.69 4.82 2.45
C ASP A 453 -15.55 5.61 3.13
N GLY A 454 -14.75 4.96 3.98
CA GLY A 454 -13.64 5.57 4.71
C GLY A 454 -14.04 6.55 5.82
N THR A 455 -15.33 6.64 6.19
CA THR A 455 -15.82 7.60 7.20
C THR A 455 -15.80 7.04 8.63
N LEU A 456 -15.81 5.72 8.76
CA LEU A 456 -15.84 4.99 10.04
C LEU A 456 -14.69 3.99 10.13
N VAL A 457 -14.30 3.68 11.36
CA VAL A 457 -13.41 2.55 11.68
C VAL A 457 -14.05 1.73 12.81
N ALA A 458 -14.15 0.43 12.61
CA ALA A 458 -14.47 -0.53 13.66
C ALA A 458 -13.18 -0.92 14.39
N VAL A 459 -13.21 -0.97 15.73
CA VAL A 459 -12.05 -1.25 16.58
C VAL A 459 -12.47 -2.22 17.68
N ALA A 460 -11.65 -3.21 17.98
CA ALA A 460 -11.80 -4.02 19.18
C ALA A 460 -11.21 -3.27 20.39
N ARG A 461 -12.02 -2.98 21.40
CA ARG A 461 -11.63 -2.14 22.55
C ARG A 461 -11.95 -2.79 23.88
N ARG A 462 -10.98 -2.77 24.79
CA ARG A 462 -11.16 -3.11 26.21
C ARG A 462 -11.09 -1.84 27.07
N SER A 463 -12.10 -1.63 27.92
CA SER A 463 -12.22 -0.45 28.79
C SER A 463 -12.92 -0.76 30.13
N PRO A 464 -12.33 -0.46 31.31
CA PRO A 464 -11.00 0.15 31.51
C PRO A 464 -9.89 -0.88 31.21
N GLY A 465 -9.09 -0.62 30.18
CA GLY A 465 -8.28 -1.67 29.54
C GLY A 465 -7.17 -2.26 30.40
N ALA A 466 -6.88 -3.54 30.15
CA ALA A 466 -5.71 -4.28 30.59
C ALA A 466 -5.36 -5.36 29.56
N PRO A 467 -4.08 -5.75 29.43
CA PRO A 467 -3.67 -6.77 28.46
C PRO A 467 -4.37 -8.12 28.71
N ASN A 468 -4.76 -8.38 29.96
CA ASN A 468 -5.49 -9.55 30.44
C ASN A 468 -6.97 -9.23 30.75
N ARG A 469 -7.80 -10.27 30.90
CA ARG A 469 -9.26 -10.18 31.14
C ARG A 469 -9.66 -9.39 32.40
N GLU A 470 -8.71 -9.07 33.27
CA GLU A 470 -8.94 -8.20 34.43
C GLU A 470 -9.46 -6.80 34.04
N GLY A 471 -9.22 -6.36 32.79
CA GLY A 471 -9.79 -5.12 32.23
C GLY A 471 -11.21 -5.24 31.67
N GLY A 472 -11.90 -6.37 31.90
CA GLY A 472 -13.21 -6.67 31.32
C GLY A 472 -13.14 -7.24 29.90
N PRO A 473 -14.28 -7.57 29.28
CA PRO A 473 -14.29 -8.15 27.95
C PRO A 473 -13.98 -7.10 26.86
N SER A 474 -13.29 -7.52 25.80
CA SER A 474 -13.10 -6.72 24.59
C SER A 474 -14.43 -6.58 23.83
N ARG A 475 -14.76 -5.39 23.35
CA ARG A 475 -15.99 -5.09 22.60
C ARG A 475 -15.64 -4.35 21.31
N VAL A 476 -16.29 -4.74 20.22
CA VAL A 476 -16.20 -3.97 18.96
C VAL A 476 -16.95 -2.64 19.12
N VAL A 477 -16.29 -1.53 18.78
CA VAL A 477 -16.84 -0.18 18.72
C VAL A 477 -16.69 0.39 17.32
N ILE A 478 -17.66 1.19 16.86
CA ILE A 478 -17.59 1.92 15.60
C ILE A 478 -17.32 3.39 15.91
N VAL A 479 -16.30 3.94 15.28
CA VAL A 479 -15.76 5.27 15.55
C VAL A 479 -15.77 6.08 14.26
N ARG A 480 -16.19 7.35 14.34
CA ARG A 480 -16.11 8.28 13.22
C ARG A 480 -14.71 8.86 13.12
N VAL A 481 -14.12 8.78 11.93
CA VAL A 481 -12.69 9.06 11.70
C VAL A 481 -12.34 10.53 11.91
N ASP A 482 -13.22 11.45 11.54
CA ASP A 482 -13.00 12.91 11.58
C ASP A 482 -13.08 13.51 12.99
N THR A 483 -13.97 12.98 13.83
CA THR A 483 -14.36 13.52 15.13
C THR A 483 -13.90 12.64 16.29
N GLY A 484 -13.62 11.37 16.04
CA GLY A 484 -13.38 10.35 17.05
C GLY A 484 -14.63 9.95 17.84
N GLU A 485 -15.83 10.34 17.38
CA GLU A 485 -17.09 9.99 18.05
C GLU A 485 -17.33 8.47 17.98
N VAL A 486 -17.59 7.84 19.12
CA VAL A 486 -18.05 6.44 19.16
C VAL A 486 -19.54 6.42 18.83
N VAL A 487 -19.89 6.01 17.62
CA VAL A 487 -21.27 6.03 17.11
C VAL A 487 -22.03 4.73 17.40
N ALA A 488 -21.32 3.63 17.65
CA ALA A 488 -21.93 2.36 18.06
C ALA A 488 -20.97 1.51 18.92
N ARG A 489 -21.55 0.64 19.76
CA ARG A 489 -20.82 -0.34 20.57
C ARG A 489 -21.58 -1.66 20.58
N LEU A 490 -20.88 -2.74 20.24
CA LEU A 490 -21.44 -4.08 20.24
C LEU A 490 -21.83 -4.47 21.67
N ARG A 491 -23.04 -5.01 21.83
CA ARG A 491 -23.56 -5.51 23.11
C ARG A 491 -23.89 -6.98 22.96
N ASN A 492 -23.37 -7.78 23.89
CA ASN A 492 -23.55 -9.23 23.85
C ASN A 492 -24.71 -9.61 24.77
N PRO A 493 -25.73 -10.33 24.29
CA PRO A 493 -26.79 -10.85 25.16
C PRO A 493 -26.25 -11.99 26.05
N ASP A 494 -26.87 -12.19 27.21
CA ASP A 494 -26.64 -13.41 28.00
C ASP A 494 -27.00 -14.66 27.17
N PRO A 495 -26.24 -15.77 27.28
CA PRO A 495 -25.12 -16.02 28.20
C PRO A 495 -23.74 -15.54 27.72
N ASN A 496 -23.62 -14.84 26.58
CA ASN A 496 -22.33 -14.48 25.96
C ASN A 496 -21.78 -13.12 26.44
N ALA A 497 -22.31 -12.58 27.55
CA ALA A 497 -22.00 -11.23 28.01
C ALA A 497 -20.55 -11.04 28.50
N ASP A 498 -19.83 -12.11 28.79
CA ASP A 498 -18.44 -12.16 29.28
C ASP A 498 -17.41 -12.53 28.19
N GLN A 499 -17.86 -12.92 27.01
CA GLN A 499 -16.99 -13.28 25.88
C GLN A 499 -16.29 -12.04 25.32
N ASP A 500 -15.13 -12.22 24.72
CA ASP A 500 -14.36 -11.18 24.03
C ASP A 500 -14.80 -11.10 22.56
N ASP A 501 -14.94 -9.88 22.04
CA ASP A 501 -15.13 -9.61 20.61
C ASP A 501 -13.84 -9.01 20.01
N GLY A 502 -13.47 -9.42 18.80
CA GLY A 502 -12.26 -8.97 18.11
C GLY A 502 -12.39 -9.01 16.59
N GLN A 503 -11.32 -8.61 15.91
CA GLN A 503 -11.15 -8.84 14.47
C GLN A 503 -12.34 -8.44 13.58
N PRO A 504 -12.90 -7.22 13.71
CA PRO A 504 -14.00 -6.77 12.88
C PRO A 504 -13.59 -6.70 11.40
N ALA A 505 -14.54 -6.95 10.50
CA ALA A 505 -14.39 -6.79 9.06
C ALA A 505 -15.71 -6.30 8.45
N TRP A 506 -15.65 -5.25 7.64
CA TRP A 506 -16.82 -4.67 6.97
C TRP A 506 -17.15 -5.41 5.69
N SER A 507 -18.44 -5.60 5.40
CA SER A 507 -18.89 -5.95 4.06
C SER A 507 -18.62 -4.78 3.10
N PRO A 508 -18.33 -5.03 1.82
CA PRO A 508 -18.03 -3.97 0.84
C PRO A 508 -19.17 -2.97 0.60
N ASP A 509 -20.41 -3.35 0.92
CA ASP A 509 -21.59 -2.46 0.86
C ASP A 509 -21.83 -1.68 2.17
N GLY A 510 -21.01 -1.89 3.19
CA GLY A 510 -21.06 -1.21 4.48
C GLY A 510 -22.22 -1.61 5.39
N ARG A 511 -23.01 -2.64 5.03
CA ARG A 511 -24.23 -3.00 5.75
C ARG A 511 -24.04 -4.05 6.83
N VAL A 512 -23.01 -4.88 6.72
CA VAL A 512 -22.75 -6.01 7.62
C VAL A 512 -21.35 -5.88 8.20
N LEU A 513 -21.21 -6.19 9.48
CA LEU A 513 -19.93 -6.32 10.15
C LEU A 513 -19.75 -7.78 10.57
N ALA A 514 -18.68 -8.42 10.10
CA ALA A 514 -18.22 -9.69 10.63
C ALA A 514 -17.23 -9.44 11.77
N PHE A 515 -17.15 -10.34 12.75
CA PHE A 515 -16.21 -10.25 13.87
C PHE A 515 -16.01 -11.63 14.51
N SER A 516 -14.90 -11.84 15.21
CA SER A 516 -14.72 -13.02 16.05
C SER A 516 -15.28 -12.76 17.44
N ARG A 517 -15.88 -13.79 18.04
CA ARG A 517 -16.38 -13.77 19.41
C ARG A 517 -16.08 -15.09 20.10
N GLY A 518 -15.63 -15.02 21.35
CA GLY A 518 -15.72 -16.16 22.24
C GLY A 518 -14.85 -16.06 23.48
N THR A 519 -14.32 -17.19 23.93
CA THR A 519 -13.52 -17.25 25.15
C THR A 519 -12.03 -17.37 24.85
N VAL A 520 -11.27 -16.34 25.25
CA VAL A 520 -9.81 -16.36 25.22
C VAL A 520 -9.32 -17.08 26.47
N ALA A 521 -8.65 -18.21 26.28
CA ALA A 521 -7.94 -18.91 27.34
C ALA A 521 -6.85 -18.02 27.96
N GLY A 522 -6.90 -17.81 29.28
CA GLY A 522 -5.93 -16.99 30.00
C GLY A 522 -6.07 -17.06 31.52
N GLY A 523 -6.43 -18.21 32.08
CA GLY A 523 -6.45 -18.45 33.53
C GLY A 523 -5.47 -19.55 33.95
N PRO A 524 -5.09 -19.62 35.24
CA PRO A 524 -4.09 -20.58 35.79
C PRO A 524 -4.44 -22.07 35.65
N GLN A 525 -5.51 -22.42 34.93
CA GLN A 525 -6.01 -23.78 34.72
C GLN A 525 -6.13 -24.20 33.24
N GLY A 526 -5.72 -23.38 32.26
CA GLY A 526 -5.55 -23.83 30.87
C GLY A 526 -6.80 -24.36 30.15
N GLN A 527 -7.95 -23.69 30.25
CA GLN A 527 -9.15 -24.07 29.50
C GLN A 527 -9.02 -23.81 27.98
N PRO A 528 -9.75 -24.54 27.11
CA PRO A 528 -9.67 -24.41 25.65
C PRO A 528 -10.13 -23.04 25.14
N ARG A 529 -9.54 -22.58 24.03
CA ARG A 529 -10.01 -21.41 23.26
C ARG A 529 -11.20 -21.81 22.40
N THR A 530 -12.27 -21.03 22.45
CA THR A 530 -13.42 -21.20 21.57
C THR A 530 -13.78 -19.85 20.99
N HIS A 531 -13.54 -19.66 19.69
CA HIS A 531 -13.95 -18.46 18.95
C HIS A 531 -14.79 -18.88 17.76
N HIS A 532 -15.86 -18.15 17.53
CA HIS A 532 -16.73 -18.28 16.38
C HIS A 532 -16.72 -16.97 15.60
N VAL A 533 -16.96 -17.07 14.29
CA VAL A 533 -17.19 -15.91 13.44
C VAL A 533 -18.68 -15.57 13.46
N TRP A 534 -18.98 -14.33 13.82
CA TRP A 534 -20.31 -13.76 13.88
C TRP A 534 -20.47 -12.66 12.83
N THR A 535 -21.71 -12.39 12.45
CA THR A 535 -22.09 -11.18 11.70
C THR A 535 -23.13 -10.38 12.46
N ALA A 536 -23.16 -9.07 12.25
CA ALA A 536 -24.19 -8.16 12.75
C ALA A 536 -24.52 -7.13 11.67
N ARG A 537 -25.71 -6.54 11.76
CA ARG A 537 -26.02 -5.34 10.97
C ARG A 537 -25.12 -4.20 11.46
N ALA A 538 -24.40 -3.57 10.53
CA ALA A 538 -23.49 -2.47 10.88
C ALA A 538 -24.25 -1.28 11.49
N GLU A 539 -25.45 -1.00 10.98
CA GLU A 539 -26.38 -0.04 11.57
C GLU A 539 -26.94 -0.59 12.89
N GLY A 540 -26.37 -0.15 14.02
CA GLY A 540 -26.85 -0.45 15.36
C GLY A 540 -26.25 -1.70 16.02
N LEU A 541 -25.47 -2.52 15.30
CA LEU A 541 -24.79 -3.72 15.84
C LEU A 541 -25.73 -4.75 16.46
N ASP A 542 -26.93 -4.87 15.89
CA ASP A 542 -27.97 -5.84 16.23
C ASP A 542 -28.06 -6.95 15.17
N GLN A 543 -29.07 -7.81 15.28
CA GLN A 543 -29.27 -8.98 14.39
C GLN A 543 -28.04 -9.88 14.29
N GLN A 544 -27.38 -10.09 15.44
CA GLN A 544 -26.15 -10.87 15.52
C GLN A 544 -26.42 -12.34 15.18
N ARG A 545 -25.61 -12.92 14.28
CA ARG A 545 -25.72 -14.31 13.83
C ARG A 545 -24.37 -15.00 13.93
N ASP A 546 -24.34 -16.17 14.57
CA ASP A 546 -23.16 -17.04 14.64
C ASP A 546 -23.01 -17.79 13.30
N ILE A 547 -22.13 -17.31 12.43
CA ILE A 547 -21.92 -17.91 11.10
C ILE A 547 -21.24 -19.27 11.23
N SER A 548 -20.20 -19.35 12.06
CA SER A 548 -19.51 -20.59 12.41
C SER A 548 -20.52 -21.69 12.75
N ALA A 549 -21.33 -21.50 13.79
CA ALA A 549 -22.26 -22.54 14.24
C ALA A 549 -23.44 -22.76 13.27
N THR A 550 -24.05 -21.70 12.73
CA THR A 550 -25.31 -21.83 11.99
C THR A 550 -25.16 -22.20 10.51
N VAL A 551 -24.01 -21.92 9.91
CA VAL A 551 -23.76 -22.18 8.48
C VAL A 551 -22.88 -23.40 8.31
N CYS A 552 -21.78 -23.45 9.06
CA CYS A 552 -20.74 -24.43 8.83
C CYS A 552 -20.90 -25.69 9.70
N GLY A 553 -21.43 -25.58 10.93
CA GLY A 553 -21.86 -26.70 11.78
C GLY A 553 -20.76 -27.71 12.16
N PHE A 554 -20.36 -27.78 13.43
CA PHE A 554 -19.15 -28.51 13.83
C PHE A 554 -19.38 -29.57 14.89
N ALA A 555 -18.59 -30.65 14.82
CA ALA A 555 -18.56 -31.73 15.81
C ALA A 555 -17.43 -31.58 16.85
N CYS A 556 -16.69 -30.47 16.80
CA CYS A 556 -15.53 -30.19 17.66
C CYS A 556 -15.57 -28.75 18.21
N ASP A 557 -14.79 -28.50 19.26
CA ASP A 557 -14.51 -27.13 19.70
C ASP A 557 -13.61 -26.44 18.67
N THR A 558 -14.00 -25.23 18.25
CA THR A 558 -13.35 -24.52 17.14
C THR A 558 -12.85 -23.15 17.59
N THR A 559 -11.71 -22.73 17.04
CA THR A 559 -11.23 -21.35 17.12
C THR A 559 -11.19 -20.79 15.70
N ASP A 560 -12.27 -20.12 15.34
CA ASP A 560 -12.48 -19.44 14.07
C ASP A 560 -12.17 -17.95 14.24
N ASP A 561 -11.18 -17.50 13.49
CA ASP A 561 -10.63 -16.15 13.59
C ASP A 561 -10.49 -15.56 12.18
N SER A 562 -10.19 -14.27 12.09
CA SER A 562 -9.81 -13.61 10.85
C SER A 562 -10.87 -13.56 9.73
N PRO A 563 -12.12 -13.15 10.01
CA PRO A 563 -13.10 -13.00 8.96
C PRO A 563 -12.67 -11.93 7.95
N ALA A 564 -12.81 -12.22 6.65
CA ALA A 564 -12.62 -11.29 5.55
C ALA A 564 -13.71 -11.50 4.49
N PHE A 565 -14.39 -10.42 4.08
CA PHE A 565 -15.35 -10.48 2.99
C PHE A 565 -14.63 -10.46 1.64
N SER A 566 -15.17 -11.18 0.66
CA SER A 566 -14.76 -10.99 -0.74
C SER A 566 -15.13 -9.58 -1.20
N PRO A 567 -14.38 -8.96 -2.12
CA PRO A 567 -14.65 -7.60 -2.59
C PRO A 567 -16.05 -7.40 -3.22
N ASP A 568 -16.67 -8.48 -3.72
CA ASP A 568 -18.05 -8.47 -4.24
C ASP A 568 -19.13 -8.67 -3.15
N GLY A 569 -18.73 -8.90 -1.90
CA GLY A 569 -19.60 -9.11 -0.74
C GLY A 569 -20.34 -10.45 -0.73
N ARG A 570 -20.06 -11.38 -1.65
CA ARG A 570 -20.80 -12.64 -1.76
C ARG A 570 -20.29 -13.74 -0.84
N THR A 571 -19.02 -13.68 -0.46
CA THR A 571 -18.39 -14.71 0.35
C THR A 571 -17.66 -14.12 1.56
N LEU A 572 -17.55 -14.93 2.60
CA LEU A 572 -16.80 -14.66 3.81
C LEU A 572 -15.77 -15.77 3.98
N VAL A 573 -14.50 -15.44 4.16
CA VAL A 573 -13.44 -16.40 4.47
C VAL A 573 -12.94 -16.16 5.87
N PHE A 574 -12.60 -17.22 6.59
CA PHE A 574 -11.96 -17.15 7.90
C PHE A 574 -11.06 -18.36 8.10
N ASN A 575 -10.11 -18.26 9.02
CA ASN A 575 -9.28 -19.40 9.41
C ASN A 575 -9.91 -20.14 10.57
N ARG A 576 -9.66 -21.45 10.61
CA ARG A 576 -9.87 -22.29 11.77
C ARG A 576 -8.54 -22.82 12.27
N GLU A 577 -8.23 -22.50 13.52
CA GLU A 577 -7.03 -23.00 14.17
C GLU A 577 -6.98 -24.53 14.13
N ASN A 578 -5.82 -25.08 13.74
CA ASN A 578 -5.59 -26.51 13.59
C ASN A 578 -6.48 -27.25 12.59
N ASP A 579 -7.12 -26.59 11.63
CA ASP A 579 -7.92 -27.27 10.57
C ASP A 579 -7.64 -26.68 9.19
N GLY A 580 -7.73 -25.36 9.04
CA GLY A 580 -7.40 -24.69 7.78
C GLY A 580 -8.22 -23.44 7.47
N LEU A 581 -8.51 -23.19 6.19
CA LEU A 581 -9.29 -22.03 5.74
C LEU A 581 -10.69 -22.46 5.31
N LEU A 582 -11.71 -21.70 5.71
CA LEU A 582 -13.10 -21.96 5.37
C LEU A 582 -13.67 -20.79 4.56
N ARG A 583 -14.52 -21.10 3.58
CA ARG A 583 -15.28 -20.15 2.77
C ARG A 583 -16.77 -20.37 2.99
N VAL A 584 -17.46 -19.30 3.32
CA VAL A 584 -18.92 -19.25 3.38
C VAL A 584 -19.45 -18.46 2.21
N THR A 585 -20.34 -19.05 1.42
CA THR A 585 -21.18 -18.35 0.45
C THR A 585 -22.44 -17.86 1.16
N LEU A 586 -22.64 -16.54 1.19
CA LEU A 586 -23.64 -15.92 2.05
C LEU A 586 -25.08 -16.05 1.50
N SER A 587 -25.24 -16.16 0.18
CA SER A 587 -26.55 -16.21 -0.48
C SER A 587 -27.31 -17.52 -0.23
N ASP A 588 -26.59 -18.64 -0.12
CA ASP A 588 -27.15 -19.98 0.06
C ASP A 588 -26.72 -20.66 1.38
N ASN A 589 -25.97 -19.94 2.23
CA ASN A 589 -25.39 -20.45 3.48
C ASN A 589 -24.56 -21.74 3.26
N ARG A 590 -23.79 -21.80 2.18
CA ARG A 590 -22.88 -22.94 1.94
C ARG A 590 -21.53 -22.69 2.59
N CYS A 591 -21.04 -23.64 3.38
CA CYS A 591 -19.69 -23.64 3.92
C CYS A 591 -18.80 -24.66 3.20
N GLU A 592 -17.56 -24.28 2.91
CA GLU A 592 -16.58 -25.08 2.18
C GLU A 592 -15.20 -24.94 2.82
N VAL A 593 -14.48 -26.05 2.97
CA VAL A 593 -13.07 -26.03 3.38
C VAL A 593 -12.21 -25.70 2.14
N LEU A 594 -11.52 -24.56 2.17
CA LEU A 594 -10.64 -24.14 1.08
C LEU A 594 -9.30 -24.87 1.09
N LEU A 595 -8.78 -25.13 2.29
CA LEU A 595 -7.54 -25.84 2.56
C LEU A 595 -7.76 -26.71 3.82
N PRO A 596 -7.55 -28.04 3.77
CA PRO A 596 -7.28 -28.86 2.57
C PRO A 596 -8.52 -28.94 1.68
N GLU A 597 -8.32 -29.04 0.37
CA GLU A 597 -9.43 -29.31 -0.54
C GLU A 597 -10.06 -30.69 -0.26
N GLY A 598 -11.40 -30.75 -0.29
CA GLY A 598 -12.16 -32.00 -0.20
C GLY A 598 -12.26 -32.63 1.19
N GLN A 599 -11.70 -31.98 2.22
CA GLN A 599 -11.83 -32.41 3.61
C GLN A 599 -13.06 -31.81 4.28
N ASN A 600 -13.57 -32.52 5.30
CA ASN A 600 -14.56 -31.96 6.21
C ASN A 600 -13.84 -31.09 7.26
N SER A 601 -14.54 -30.12 7.81
CA SER A 601 -14.01 -29.35 8.94
C SER A 601 -13.86 -30.23 10.20
N CYS A 602 -12.98 -29.84 11.13
CA CYS A 602 -12.56 -30.60 12.31
C CYS A 602 -11.68 -31.84 12.01
N SER A 603 -10.87 -31.81 10.96
CA SER A 603 -10.01 -32.94 10.57
C SER A 603 -8.66 -32.97 11.30
N GLY A 604 -8.33 -31.92 12.05
CA GLY A 604 -7.06 -31.79 12.77
C GLY A 604 -5.99 -31.07 11.95
N ALA A 605 -4.81 -30.90 12.54
CA ALA A 605 -3.79 -29.99 12.03
C ALA A 605 -3.37 -30.36 10.59
N LEU A 606 -3.22 -29.33 9.75
CA LEU A 606 -2.67 -29.48 8.40
C LEU A 606 -1.28 -30.10 8.43
N THR A 607 -1.03 -30.98 7.47
CA THR A 607 0.27 -31.63 7.22
C THR A 607 0.60 -31.57 5.74
N ASP A 608 1.85 -31.83 5.38
CA ASP A 608 2.26 -31.99 3.98
C ASP A 608 1.71 -33.33 3.44
N PRO A 609 1.07 -33.41 2.25
CA PRO A 609 0.82 -32.35 1.26
C PRO A 609 -0.56 -31.68 1.35
N ASN A 610 -1.31 -31.90 2.43
CA ASN A 610 -2.71 -31.48 2.58
C ASN A 610 -2.88 -29.95 2.80
N GLY A 611 -1.85 -29.22 3.23
CA GLY A 611 -1.92 -27.77 3.36
C GLY A 611 -0.72 -27.17 4.08
N PRO A 612 -0.60 -25.84 4.18
CA PRO A 612 0.50 -25.21 4.91
C PRO A 612 0.35 -25.37 6.44
N PRO A 613 1.44 -25.26 7.21
CA PRO A 613 1.36 -25.26 8.67
C PRO A 613 0.65 -23.98 9.17
N GLN A 614 -0.49 -24.16 9.85
CA GLN A 614 -1.26 -23.11 10.55
C GLN A 614 -1.53 -21.84 9.71
N PRO A 615 -2.35 -21.91 8.64
CA PRO A 615 -2.78 -20.74 7.88
C PRO A 615 -3.69 -19.84 8.73
N ARG A 616 -3.45 -18.53 8.70
CA ARG A 616 -4.14 -17.50 9.48
C ARG A 616 -4.19 -16.17 8.71
N ASP A 617 -4.96 -15.22 9.23
CA ASP A 617 -4.92 -13.79 8.89
C ASP A 617 -5.03 -13.53 7.38
N VAL A 618 -6.24 -13.69 6.85
CA VAL A 618 -6.51 -13.65 5.41
C VAL A 618 -6.93 -12.28 4.93
N SER A 619 -6.55 -11.94 3.70
CA SER A 619 -7.05 -10.76 2.98
C SER A 619 -7.19 -11.07 1.48
N PHE A 620 -8.26 -10.57 0.86
CA PHE A 620 -8.54 -10.80 -0.55
C PHE A 620 -7.71 -9.88 -1.45
N SER A 621 -7.30 -10.39 -2.61
CA SER A 621 -6.89 -9.53 -3.73
C SER A 621 -8.06 -8.63 -4.18
N PRO A 622 -7.80 -7.47 -4.78
CA PRO A 622 -8.85 -6.53 -5.19
C PRO A 622 -9.91 -7.16 -6.09
N ASP A 623 -9.50 -8.03 -7.01
CA ASP A 623 -10.39 -8.74 -7.93
C ASP A 623 -11.14 -9.93 -7.29
N GLY A 624 -10.81 -10.28 -6.04
CA GLY A 624 -11.37 -11.40 -5.31
C GLY A 624 -10.89 -12.79 -5.76
N SER A 625 -9.91 -12.88 -6.67
CA SER A 625 -9.44 -14.17 -7.22
C SER A 625 -8.42 -14.88 -6.33
N LYS A 626 -7.79 -14.16 -5.40
CA LYS A 626 -6.71 -14.67 -4.53
C LYS A 626 -6.91 -14.26 -3.08
N LEU A 627 -6.27 -15.01 -2.20
CA LEU A 627 -6.12 -14.70 -0.78
C LEU A 627 -4.64 -14.62 -0.44
N VAL A 628 -4.21 -13.53 0.17
CA VAL A 628 -2.97 -13.55 0.96
C VAL A 628 -3.30 -14.06 2.36
N MET A 629 -2.39 -14.85 2.93
CA MET A 629 -2.48 -15.35 4.29
C MET A 629 -1.11 -15.44 4.94
N THR A 630 -1.11 -15.44 6.27
CA THR A 630 0.04 -15.79 7.09
C THR A 630 0.04 -17.30 7.38
N LYS A 631 1.22 -17.92 7.45
CA LYS A 631 1.41 -19.33 7.76
C LYS A 631 2.79 -19.59 8.36
N ARG A 632 2.97 -20.61 9.19
CA ARG A 632 4.31 -20.96 9.71
C ARG A 632 5.28 -21.33 8.59
N THR A 633 6.57 -21.10 8.78
CA THR A 633 7.56 -21.48 7.76
C THR A 633 7.70 -23.01 7.68
N THR A 634 7.70 -23.69 8.83
CA THR A 634 7.74 -25.15 8.97
C THR A 634 6.60 -25.63 9.89
N TYR A 635 6.46 -26.96 10.06
CA TYR A 635 5.48 -27.55 11.00
C TYR A 635 5.91 -27.44 12.47
N ASP A 636 7.12 -26.92 12.76
CA ASP A 636 7.54 -26.63 14.13
C ASP A 636 6.62 -25.56 14.73
N PRO A 637 5.99 -25.80 15.90
CA PRO A 637 5.17 -24.82 16.58
C PRO A 637 5.84 -23.47 16.86
N ASN A 638 7.17 -23.46 16.99
CA ASN A 638 7.95 -22.25 17.26
C ASN A 638 8.45 -21.56 15.99
N SER A 639 8.18 -22.13 14.81
CA SER A 639 8.59 -21.57 13.53
C SER A 639 7.97 -20.17 13.33
N PRO A 640 8.75 -19.17 12.88
CA PRO A 640 8.20 -17.87 12.53
C PRO A 640 7.24 -17.98 11.35
N GLU A 641 6.18 -17.18 11.41
CA GLU A 641 5.23 -17.06 10.32
C GLU A 641 5.80 -16.26 9.14
N SER A 642 5.41 -16.68 7.94
CA SER A 642 5.68 -16.08 6.64
C SER A 642 4.36 -15.94 5.88
N MET A 643 4.39 -15.33 4.70
CA MET A 643 3.17 -15.13 3.91
C MET A 643 3.07 -16.10 2.73
N ALA A 644 1.85 -16.32 2.27
CA ALA A 644 1.59 -17.04 1.03
C ALA A 644 0.32 -16.52 0.36
N ILE A 645 0.23 -16.71 -0.96
CA ILE A 645 -0.93 -16.37 -1.76
C ILE A 645 -1.58 -17.66 -2.25
N LEU A 646 -2.84 -17.87 -1.87
CA LEU A 646 -3.71 -18.91 -2.39
C LEU A 646 -4.52 -18.36 -3.57
N ASP A 647 -4.38 -19.01 -4.72
CA ASP A 647 -5.24 -18.78 -5.88
C ASP A 647 -6.54 -19.59 -5.72
N LEU A 648 -7.70 -18.93 -5.72
CA LEU A 648 -8.97 -19.56 -5.35
C LEU A 648 -9.53 -20.49 -6.44
N ASP A 649 -9.16 -20.24 -7.70
CA ASP A 649 -9.60 -21.05 -8.84
C ASP A 649 -8.76 -22.32 -8.97
N THR A 650 -7.43 -22.17 -8.90
CA THR A 650 -6.48 -23.28 -9.09
C THR A 650 -6.10 -24.00 -7.81
N ARG A 651 -6.43 -23.45 -6.64
CA ARG A 651 -5.98 -23.89 -5.31
C ARG A 651 -4.47 -23.91 -5.15
N ARG A 652 -3.74 -23.24 -6.05
CA ARG A 652 -2.28 -23.20 -6.00
C ARG A 652 -1.84 -22.24 -4.90
N LEU A 653 -1.04 -22.77 -3.98
CA LEU A 653 -0.37 -21.98 -2.97
C LEU A 653 1.00 -21.49 -3.46
N THR A 654 1.22 -20.19 -3.46
CA THR A 654 2.49 -19.56 -3.85
C THR A 654 3.11 -18.88 -2.63
N ARG A 655 4.39 -19.16 -2.34
CA ARG A 655 5.10 -18.51 -1.22
C ARG A 655 5.31 -17.02 -1.52
N LEU A 656 4.99 -16.17 -0.56
CA LEU A 656 5.26 -14.73 -0.59
C LEU A 656 6.27 -14.43 0.53
N ALA A 657 7.22 -13.50 0.31
CA ALA A 657 8.24 -13.18 1.31
C ALA A 657 9.08 -14.38 1.80
N GLY A 658 9.18 -15.46 1.01
CA GLY A 658 9.83 -16.70 1.45
C GLY A 658 11.33 -16.61 1.74
N GLY A 659 11.99 -15.56 1.24
CA GLY A 659 13.39 -15.26 1.52
C GLY A 659 13.60 -14.15 2.56
N LEU A 660 12.52 -13.59 3.14
CA LEU A 660 12.65 -12.57 4.18
C LEU A 660 12.88 -13.25 5.54
N PRO A 661 13.83 -12.76 6.35
CA PRO A 661 14.06 -13.26 7.69
C PRO A 661 12.98 -12.74 8.66
N GLY A 662 12.99 -13.26 9.89
CA GLY A 662 12.02 -12.86 10.90
C GLY A 662 10.59 -13.35 10.61
N ARG A 663 9.63 -12.69 11.26
CA ARG A 663 8.20 -13.03 11.24
C ARG A 663 7.44 -12.03 10.39
N GLN A 664 6.42 -12.47 9.64
CA GLN A 664 5.51 -11.62 8.88
C GLN A 664 4.05 -12.00 9.15
N LYS A 665 3.27 -11.07 9.69
CA LYS A 665 1.90 -11.34 10.18
C LYS A 665 0.87 -10.32 9.74
N GLU A 666 -0.37 -10.79 9.67
CA GLU A 666 -1.61 -9.99 9.60
C GLU A 666 -1.74 -9.17 8.31
N PRO A 667 -1.56 -9.80 7.13
CA PRO A 667 -1.52 -9.07 5.86
C PRO A 667 -2.85 -8.39 5.54
N THR A 668 -2.78 -7.20 4.96
CA THR A 668 -3.90 -6.49 4.33
C THR A 668 -3.52 -6.14 2.90
N TRP A 669 -4.36 -6.55 1.94
CA TRP A 669 -4.17 -6.20 0.53
C TRP A 669 -4.77 -4.82 0.26
N GLN A 670 -4.08 -4.00 -0.52
CA GLN A 670 -4.56 -2.69 -0.93
C GLN A 670 -5.73 -2.85 -1.92
N LEU A 671 -6.91 -2.34 -1.56
CA LEU A 671 -8.09 -2.29 -2.43
C LEU A 671 -8.05 -1.01 -3.26
N LEU A 672 -8.28 -1.12 -4.57
CA LEU A 672 -8.25 0.01 -5.50
C LEU A 672 -9.47 -0.07 -6.43
N VAL A 673 -10.48 0.75 -6.15
CA VAL A 673 -11.62 0.98 -7.05
C VAL A 673 -11.38 2.31 -7.78
N ASP A 674 -11.57 2.32 -9.09
CA ASP A 674 -11.43 3.51 -9.94
C ASP A 674 -12.63 3.48 -10.89
N LEU A 675 -13.67 4.24 -10.54
CA LEU A 675 -14.78 4.49 -11.43
C LEU A 675 -14.46 5.72 -12.27
N GLY A 676 -14.99 5.73 -13.47
CA GLY A 676 -15.00 6.90 -14.31
C GLY A 676 -16.24 6.97 -15.16
N LEU A 677 -16.53 8.20 -15.58
CA LEU A 677 -17.71 8.53 -16.35
C LEU A 677 -17.31 9.27 -17.62
N ASP A 678 -17.64 8.67 -18.77
CA ASP A 678 -17.50 9.30 -20.07
C ASP A 678 -18.88 9.71 -20.61
N ALA A 679 -19.14 11.01 -20.58
CA ALA A 679 -20.36 11.62 -21.11
C ALA A 679 -20.03 12.40 -22.39
N PRO A 680 -20.83 12.25 -23.46
CA PRO A 680 -20.58 13.00 -24.70
C PRO A 680 -20.69 14.50 -24.41
N PRO A 681 -19.79 15.35 -24.93
CA PRO A 681 -19.80 16.78 -24.62
C PRO A 681 -21.03 17.49 -25.21
N VAL A 682 -21.57 16.97 -26.32
CA VAL A 682 -22.75 17.50 -27.00
C VAL A 682 -23.61 16.34 -27.51
N ALA A 683 -24.91 16.36 -27.22
CA ALA A 683 -25.88 15.42 -27.73
C ALA A 683 -26.35 15.81 -29.16
N PRO A 684 -26.93 14.87 -29.93
CA PRO A 684 -27.61 15.19 -31.18
C PRO A 684 -28.67 16.28 -30.97
N ARG A 685 -28.84 17.14 -31.99
CA ARG A 685 -29.90 18.16 -31.98
C ARG A 685 -31.27 17.52 -31.81
N ALA A 686 -32.01 18.01 -30.83
CA ALA A 686 -33.37 17.59 -30.53
C ALA A 686 -34.37 18.70 -30.90
N THR A 687 -35.66 18.37 -30.93
CA THR A 687 -36.74 19.32 -31.21
C THR A 687 -37.70 19.32 -30.04
N VAL A 688 -38.24 20.49 -29.67
CA VAL A 688 -39.25 20.57 -28.61
C VAL A 688 -40.41 19.62 -28.88
N GLY A 689 -40.75 18.79 -27.90
CA GLY A 689 -41.83 17.80 -27.96
C GLY A 689 -41.48 16.49 -28.68
N VAL A 690 -40.24 16.29 -29.15
CA VAL A 690 -39.77 15.04 -29.76
C VAL A 690 -38.71 14.42 -28.85
N ASP A 691 -38.96 13.19 -28.40
CA ASP A 691 -38.05 12.48 -27.51
C ASP A 691 -36.66 12.32 -28.14
N THR A 692 -35.64 12.53 -27.31
CA THR A 692 -34.23 12.34 -27.64
C THR A 692 -33.58 11.42 -26.62
N SER A 693 -32.36 10.97 -26.89
CA SER A 693 -31.63 10.13 -25.96
C SER A 693 -30.16 10.54 -25.86
N VAL A 694 -29.62 10.45 -24.65
CA VAL A 694 -28.21 10.68 -24.36
C VAL A 694 -27.66 9.42 -23.70
N THR A 695 -26.61 8.86 -24.28
CA THR A 695 -25.91 7.70 -23.73
C THR A 695 -24.61 8.14 -23.07
N VAL A 696 -24.39 7.68 -21.84
CA VAL A 696 -23.13 7.82 -21.12
C VAL A 696 -22.52 6.45 -20.86
N THR A 697 -21.21 6.44 -20.64
CA THR A 697 -20.43 5.24 -20.37
C THR A 697 -19.86 5.33 -18.95
N VAL A 698 -20.09 4.30 -18.15
CA VAL A 698 -19.49 4.13 -16.82
C VAL A 698 -18.46 3.02 -16.91
N THR A 699 -17.24 3.29 -16.46
CA THR A 699 -16.13 2.32 -16.51
C THR A 699 -15.56 2.16 -15.11
N ASN A 700 -15.33 0.91 -14.68
CA ASN A 700 -14.44 0.62 -13.57
C ASN A 700 -13.07 0.24 -14.14
N ARG A 701 -12.07 1.11 -13.99
CA ARG A 701 -10.68 0.89 -14.42
C ARG A 701 -9.82 0.28 -13.33
N GLY A 702 -10.35 0.23 -12.10
CA GLY A 702 -9.65 -0.31 -10.94
C GLY A 702 -9.58 -1.84 -10.97
N PRO A 703 -8.59 -2.43 -10.26
CA PRO A 703 -8.51 -3.87 -10.08
C PRO A 703 -9.57 -4.42 -9.11
N GLY A 704 -10.23 -3.57 -8.31
CA GLY A 704 -11.33 -3.95 -7.42
C GLY A 704 -12.73 -3.76 -8.02
N PRO A 705 -13.73 -4.57 -7.68
CA PRO A 705 -15.12 -4.33 -8.08
C PRO A 705 -15.67 -3.10 -7.35
N SER A 706 -16.63 -2.43 -7.98
CA SER A 706 -17.37 -1.31 -7.40
C SER A 706 -18.78 -1.75 -6.98
N PRO A 707 -19.01 -2.09 -5.69
CA PRO A 707 -20.33 -2.37 -5.18
C PRO A 707 -21.17 -1.09 -5.01
N GLY A 708 -22.49 -1.25 -5.13
CA GLY A 708 -23.47 -0.16 -4.99
C GLY A 708 -23.22 1.01 -5.94
N THR A 709 -22.75 0.71 -7.15
CA THR A 709 -22.52 1.70 -8.21
C THR A 709 -23.85 2.33 -8.60
N GLU A 710 -23.98 3.65 -8.41
CA GLU A 710 -25.18 4.41 -8.77
C GLU A 710 -24.79 5.55 -9.73
N LEU A 711 -25.47 5.60 -10.87
CA LEU A 711 -25.41 6.73 -11.79
C LEU A 711 -26.57 7.69 -11.49
N GLN A 712 -26.24 8.97 -11.34
CA GLN A 712 -27.21 10.05 -11.18
C GLN A 712 -27.11 11.05 -12.34
N VAL A 713 -28.26 11.51 -12.81
CA VAL A 713 -28.38 12.59 -13.80
C VAL A 713 -29.16 13.76 -13.22
N SER A 714 -28.62 14.97 -13.37
CA SER A 714 -29.29 16.22 -13.00
C SER A 714 -29.86 16.87 -14.26
N VAL A 715 -31.19 16.88 -14.36
CA VAL A 715 -31.92 17.31 -15.56
C VAL A 715 -32.33 18.77 -15.39
N PRO A 716 -31.91 19.68 -16.29
CA PRO A 716 -32.23 21.10 -16.18
C PRO A 716 -33.68 21.39 -16.62
N PRO A 717 -34.24 22.55 -16.23
CA PRO A 717 -35.45 23.08 -16.85
C PRO A 717 -35.28 23.16 -18.38
N GLY A 718 -36.30 22.76 -19.13
CA GLY A 718 -36.22 22.65 -20.59
C GLY A 718 -36.02 21.23 -21.12
N LEU A 719 -35.70 20.27 -20.25
CA LEU A 719 -35.69 18.83 -20.51
C LEU A 719 -36.54 18.11 -19.45
N THR A 720 -37.26 17.07 -19.84
CA THR A 720 -37.95 16.16 -18.92
C THR A 720 -37.38 14.76 -19.09
N LEU A 721 -36.94 14.12 -18.00
CA LEU A 721 -36.50 12.72 -18.04
C LEU A 721 -37.70 11.80 -18.12
N ILE A 722 -37.69 10.92 -19.13
CA ILE A 722 -38.69 9.87 -19.30
C ILE A 722 -38.26 8.66 -18.47
N ARG A 723 -37.02 8.20 -18.71
CA ARG A 723 -36.40 7.04 -18.05
C ARG A 723 -34.91 6.95 -18.36
N MET A 724 -34.20 6.17 -17.57
CA MET A 724 -32.89 5.61 -17.89
C MET A 724 -33.02 4.11 -18.20
N ARG A 725 -32.24 3.64 -19.16
CA ARG A 725 -32.19 2.24 -19.63
C ARG A 725 -30.78 1.84 -20.04
N GLY A 726 -30.48 0.54 -20.07
CA GLY A 726 -29.16 0.01 -20.38
C GLY A 726 -28.68 -0.90 -19.26
N ALA A 727 -27.55 -0.56 -18.64
CA ALA A 727 -27.00 -1.27 -17.48
C ALA A 727 -27.93 -1.31 -16.27
N CYS A 728 -28.83 -0.35 -16.18
CA CYS A 728 -29.85 -0.21 -15.14
C CYS A 728 -31.14 0.36 -15.76
N SER A 729 -32.27 0.24 -15.05
CA SER A 729 -33.55 0.81 -15.49
C SER A 729 -34.20 1.60 -14.38
N SER A 730 -34.57 2.86 -14.67
CA SER A 730 -35.19 3.76 -13.70
C SER A 730 -36.07 4.78 -14.40
N ASN A 731 -37.20 5.12 -13.79
CA ASN A 731 -38.05 6.24 -14.23
C ASN A 731 -37.67 7.56 -13.52
N GLY A 732 -36.64 7.53 -12.67
CA GLY A 732 -36.14 8.69 -11.93
C GLY A 732 -34.70 9.03 -12.31
N PRO A 733 -34.13 10.11 -11.74
CA PRO A 733 -32.79 10.61 -12.05
C PRO A 733 -31.64 9.76 -11.49
N ARG A 734 -31.94 8.67 -10.79
CA ARG A 734 -30.96 7.74 -10.22
C ARG A 734 -31.11 6.36 -10.83
N CYS A 735 -29.99 5.74 -11.15
CA CYS A 735 -29.92 4.45 -11.82
C CYS A 735 -28.95 3.56 -11.05
N ASP A 736 -29.48 2.55 -10.36
CA ASP A 736 -28.68 1.58 -9.62
C ASP A 736 -28.08 0.55 -10.58
N ILE A 737 -26.77 0.67 -10.84
CA ILE A 737 -25.98 -0.27 -11.64
C ILE A 737 -25.62 -1.50 -10.79
N GLY A 738 -25.59 -1.37 -9.46
CA GLY A 738 -25.24 -2.43 -8.54
C GLY A 738 -23.74 -2.71 -8.51
N LEU A 739 -23.35 -3.97 -8.71
CA LEU A 739 -21.94 -4.37 -8.70
C LEU A 739 -21.33 -4.21 -10.09
N LEU A 740 -20.33 -3.34 -10.22
CA LEU A 740 -19.55 -3.18 -11.46
C LEU A 740 -18.19 -3.88 -11.32
N PRO A 741 -17.94 -5.00 -12.03
CA PRO A 741 -16.70 -5.78 -11.86
C PRO A 741 -15.43 -5.01 -12.28
N PRO A 742 -14.22 -5.48 -11.89
CA PRO A 742 -12.96 -4.86 -12.30
C PRO A 742 -12.81 -4.79 -13.82
N ASN A 743 -12.22 -3.71 -14.32
CA ASN A 743 -11.93 -3.53 -15.76
C ASN A 743 -13.15 -3.71 -16.67
N THR A 744 -14.35 -3.33 -16.20
CA THR A 744 -15.59 -3.44 -16.98
C THR A 744 -16.17 -2.07 -17.32
N THR A 745 -16.90 -2.04 -18.44
CA THR A 745 -17.56 -0.85 -18.96
C THR A 745 -19.01 -1.16 -19.24
N VAL A 746 -19.91 -0.27 -18.83
CA VAL A 746 -21.34 -0.36 -19.07
C VAL A 746 -21.88 0.96 -19.61
N GLN A 747 -23.02 0.90 -20.30
CA GLN A 747 -23.67 2.06 -20.87
C GLN A 747 -25.06 2.28 -20.27
N VAL A 748 -25.40 3.54 -20.03
CA VAL A 748 -26.73 3.96 -19.59
C VAL A 748 -27.21 5.06 -20.54
N THR A 749 -28.43 4.90 -21.04
CA THR A 749 -29.10 5.85 -21.92
C THR A 749 -30.25 6.51 -21.17
N ALA A 750 -30.23 7.84 -21.08
CA ALA A 750 -31.38 8.63 -20.64
C ALA A 750 -32.25 9.00 -21.85
N ASP A 751 -33.51 8.60 -21.83
CA ASP A 751 -34.54 9.06 -22.75
C ASP A 751 -35.16 10.35 -22.18
N LEU A 752 -35.20 11.42 -22.98
CA LEU A 752 -35.56 12.78 -22.54
C LEU A 752 -36.60 13.38 -23.50
N THR A 753 -37.58 14.11 -22.98
CA THR A 753 -38.47 14.96 -23.79
C THR A 753 -38.04 16.42 -23.64
N PRO A 754 -37.56 17.09 -24.69
CA PRO A 754 -37.26 18.52 -24.65
C PRO A 754 -38.54 19.35 -24.58
N THR A 755 -38.59 20.32 -23.67
CA THR A 755 -39.76 21.18 -23.44
C THR A 755 -39.53 22.65 -23.83
N GLU A 756 -38.28 23.09 -23.92
CA GLU A 756 -37.93 24.47 -24.29
C GLU A 756 -36.76 24.50 -25.30
N PRO A 757 -36.76 25.41 -26.29
CA PRO A 757 -35.65 25.57 -27.22
C PRO A 757 -34.44 26.21 -26.51
N GLY A 758 -33.23 25.87 -26.95
CA GLY A 758 -31.98 26.34 -26.33
C GLY A 758 -30.94 25.22 -26.16
N THR A 759 -29.81 25.52 -25.52
CA THR A 759 -28.81 24.51 -25.16
C THR A 759 -28.90 24.23 -23.67
N HIS A 760 -29.27 23.00 -23.32
CA HIS A 760 -29.53 22.59 -21.94
C HIS A 760 -28.41 21.66 -21.43
N PRO A 761 -27.74 21.99 -20.31
CA PRO A 761 -26.68 21.15 -19.74
C PRO A 761 -27.27 20.00 -18.92
N LEU A 762 -26.95 18.77 -19.29
CA LEU A 762 -27.30 17.55 -18.58
C LEU A 762 -26.07 17.08 -17.80
N ASP A 763 -26.11 17.23 -16.47
CA ASP A 763 -24.98 16.87 -15.61
C ASP A 763 -25.12 15.44 -15.10
N TRP A 764 -24.01 14.71 -15.10
CA TRP A 764 -23.94 13.31 -14.76
C TRP A 764 -22.91 13.08 -13.66
N THR A 765 -23.21 12.17 -12.75
CA THR A 765 -22.30 11.76 -11.68
C THR A 765 -22.44 10.26 -11.42
N VAL A 766 -21.34 9.54 -11.23
CA VAL A 766 -21.34 8.15 -10.76
C VAL A 766 -20.74 8.08 -9.36
N THR A 767 -21.27 7.20 -8.51
CA THR A 767 -20.80 6.96 -7.14
C THR A 767 -20.83 5.47 -6.83
N SER A 768 -20.14 5.07 -5.76
CA SER A 768 -20.07 3.69 -5.24
C SER A 768 -20.07 3.68 -3.71
N THR A 769 -20.27 2.51 -3.10
CA THR A 769 -20.15 2.37 -1.63
C THR A 769 -18.70 2.31 -1.18
N VAL A 770 -17.80 1.78 -2.00
CA VAL A 770 -16.36 1.80 -1.77
C VAL A 770 -15.79 3.13 -2.29
N LEU A 771 -14.90 3.77 -1.53
CA LEU A 771 -14.28 5.03 -1.97
C LEU A 771 -13.49 4.83 -3.26
N ASP A 772 -13.68 5.77 -4.18
CA ASP A 772 -12.92 5.85 -5.42
C ASP A 772 -11.51 6.40 -5.20
N THR A 773 -10.54 5.80 -5.87
CA THR A 773 -9.13 6.22 -5.88
C THR A 773 -8.89 7.47 -6.75
N GLU A 774 -9.66 7.67 -7.82
CA GLU A 774 -9.60 8.79 -8.75
C GLU A 774 -10.94 9.55 -8.87
N PRO A 775 -11.52 10.10 -7.79
CA PRO A 775 -12.90 10.63 -7.80
C PRO A 775 -13.16 11.84 -8.72
N ASN A 776 -12.14 12.37 -9.40
CA ASN A 776 -12.23 13.55 -10.25
C ASN A 776 -12.84 13.29 -11.62
N ASP A 777 -12.90 12.04 -12.08
CA ASP A 777 -13.48 11.67 -13.37
C ASP A 777 -14.85 10.96 -13.22
N ASN A 778 -15.42 11.00 -12.02
CA ASN A 778 -16.76 10.49 -11.71
C ASN A 778 -17.91 11.39 -12.18
N GLY A 779 -17.62 12.47 -12.90
CA GLY A 779 -18.60 13.46 -13.33
C GLY A 779 -18.39 13.95 -14.76
N GLY A 780 -19.48 14.33 -15.43
CA GLY A 780 -19.45 14.85 -16.79
C GLY A 780 -20.70 15.66 -17.13
N THR A 781 -20.62 16.50 -18.16
CA THR A 781 -21.76 17.32 -18.64
C THR A 781 -21.96 17.10 -20.13
N THR A 782 -23.21 16.83 -20.53
CA THR A 782 -23.62 16.79 -21.94
C THR A 782 -24.48 18.00 -22.27
N LEU A 783 -24.10 18.75 -23.30
CA LEU A 783 -24.93 19.84 -23.82
C LEU A 783 -25.98 19.29 -24.80
N VAL A 784 -27.27 19.53 -24.53
CA VAL A 784 -28.38 19.11 -25.40
C VAL A 784 -28.93 20.33 -26.16
N PRO A 785 -28.60 20.51 -27.45
CA PRO A 785 -29.17 21.56 -28.27
C PRO A 785 -30.59 21.20 -28.73
N VAL A 786 -31.55 22.08 -28.46
CA VAL A 786 -32.97 21.91 -28.76
C VAL A 786 -33.46 23.02 -29.68
N ASP A 787 -33.98 22.63 -30.84
CA ASP A 787 -34.52 23.52 -31.86
C ASP A 787 -36.05 23.69 -31.72
N VAL A 788 -36.57 24.78 -32.29
CA VAL A 788 -38.01 25.09 -32.31
C VAL A 788 -38.71 24.16 -33.32
N PRO A 789 -39.92 23.63 -33.02
CA PRO A 789 -40.67 22.82 -33.98
C PRO A 789 -40.97 23.63 -35.25
N ALA A 790 -40.85 23.00 -36.42
CA ALA A 790 -41.27 23.62 -37.67
C ALA A 790 -42.78 23.96 -37.60
N PRO A 791 -43.21 25.16 -38.04
CA PRO A 791 -44.60 25.58 -37.90
C PRO A 791 -45.54 24.65 -38.69
N PRO A 792 -46.66 24.19 -38.11
CA PRO A 792 -47.67 23.46 -38.84
C PRO A 792 -48.41 24.40 -39.81
N THR A 793 -48.63 23.94 -41.04
CA THR A 793 -49.59 24.55 -41.97
C THR A 793 -51.00 24.47 -41.39
N THR A 794 -51.53 25.58 -40.89
CA THR A 794 -52.88 25.69 -40.34
C THR A 794 -53.91 26.06 -41.40
N THR A 795 -54.98 25.26 -41.49
CA THR A 795 -56.26 25.65 -42.10
C THR A 795 -57.23 26.05 -40.99
N THR A 796 -57.77 27.26 -41.07
CA THR A 796 -58.74 27.87 -40.14
C THR A 796 -60.18 27.47 -40.43
N THR A 797 -60.97 27.23 -39.37
CA THR A 797 -62.43 27.47 -39.37
C THR A 797 -62.94 27.88 -37.97
N THR A 798 -64.07 28.57 -37.98
CA THR A 798 -64.60 29.61 -37.09
C THR A 798 -65.57 29.18 -35.96
N THR A 799 -65.38 29.77 -34.76
CA THR A 799 -66.33 30.44 -33.79
C THR A 799 -67.64 29.75 -33.24
N PRO A 800 -68.32 30.25 -32.15
CA PRO A 800 -68.71 29.54 -30.90
C PRO A 800 -70.25 29.51 -30.62
N PRO A 801 -70.85 29.04 -29.47
CA PRO A 801 -70.92 29.74 -28.15
C PRO A 801 -71.10 28.85 -26.86
N ALA A 802 -71.20 29.46 -25.66
CA ALA A 802 -71.41 28.88 -24.30
C ALA A 802 -72.90 28.96 -23.82
N PRO A 803 -73.32 28.63 -22.56
CA PRO A 803 -73.05 27.55 -21.58
C PRO A 803 -74.37 26.77 -21.19
N PRO A 804 -74.42 25.83 -20.20
CA PRO A 804 -75.01 26.16 -18.87
C PRO A 804 -74.50 25.33 -17.65
N THR A 805 -75.05 25.65 -16.47
CA THR A 805 -74.71 25.25 -15.07
C THR A 805 -75.51 24.07 -14.46
N SER A 806 -74.98 23.53 -13.32
CA SER A 806 -75.64 22.88 -12.13
C SER A 806 -75.59 21.33 -12.03
N PRO A 807 -75.73 20.65 -10.86
CA PRO A 807 -75.66 21.03 -9.42
C PRO A 807 -74.69 20.16 -8.55
N ALA A 808 -74.61 20.48 -7.24
CA ALA A 808 -73.82 19.81 -6.19
C ALA A 808 -74.56 18.66 -5.43
N PRO A 809 -73.85 17.69 -4.81
CA PRO A 809 -74.39 16.75 -3.80
C PRO A 809 -74.00 17.08 -2.33
N PRO A 810 -74.67 16.49 -1.30
CA PRO A 810 -74.64 16.93 0.10
C PRO A 810 -73.48 16.36 0.95
N PRO A 811 -73.21 16.91 2.16
CA PRO A 811 -72.05 16.53 2.98
C PRO A 811 -72.34 15.46 4.05
N LEU A 812 -71.28 14.71 4.44
CA LEU A 812 -71.18 13.81 5.60
C LEU A 812 -69.83 14.06 6.34
N PRO A 813 -69.64 13.56 7.58
CA PRO A 813 -69.19 14.33 8.75
C PRO A 813 -67.68 14.60 8.85
N GLY A 814 -67.34 15.64 9.63
CA GLY A 814 -66.00 16.22 9.74
C GLY A 814 -64.93 15.28 10.35
N PRO A 815 -63.69 15.30 9.80
CA PRO A 815 -62.53 14.69 10.44
C PRO A 815 -61.80 15.67 11.36
N GLN A 816 -61.20 15.10 12.40
CA GLN A 816 -60.26 15.69 13.35
C GLN A 816 -59.17 16.53 12.62
N PRO A 817 -58.73 17.69 13.16
CA PRO A 817 -57.73 18.52 12.49
C PRO A 817 -56.43 17.74 12.29
N PRO A 818 -55.91 17.68 11.05
CA PRO A 818 -54.69 16.94 10.75
C PRO A 818 -53.49 17.58 11.48
N PRO A 819 -52.50 16.77 11.90
CA PRO A 819 -51.30 17.27 12.56
C PRO A 819 -50.57 18.29 11.67
N PRO A 820 -49.99 19.38 12.21
CA PRO A 820 -49.40 20.45 11.39
C PRO A 820 -48.19 19.98 10.57
N ALA A 821 -47.91 20.67 9.46
CA ALA A 821 -46.64 20.52 8.75
C ALA A 821 -45.49 21.16 9.56
N SER A 822 -44.22 20.90 9.21
CA SER A 822 -43.05 21.47 9.89
C SER A 822 -41.91 21.68 8.87
N PRO A 823 -42.03 22.65 7.97
CA PRO A 823 -40.99 22.99 7.00
C PRO A 823 -39.83 23.74 7.67
N GLY A 824 -38.58 23.33 7.39
CA GLY A 824 -37.38 24.02 7.86
C GLY A 824 -36.31 24.11 6.78
N VAL A 825 -35.32 24.99 6.96
CA VAL A 825 -34.23 25.23 5.99
C VAL A 825 -32.84 24.99 6.59
N ALA A 826 -31.93 24.46 5.78
CA ALA A 826 -30.49 24.40 6.04
C ALA A 826 -29.71 25.06 4.89
N VAL A 827 -28.52 25.59 5.14
CA VAL A 827 -27.67 26.20 4.10
C VAL A 827 -26.22 25.73 4.23
N VAL A 828 -25.62 25.31 3.11
CA VAL A 828 -24.23 24.85 3.00
C VAL A 828 -23.57 25.55 1.82
N ALA A 829 -22.27 25.83 1.91
CA ALA A 829 -21.46 26.40 0.83
C ALA A 829 -20.30 25.44 0.51
N GLN A 830 -20.17 25.00 -0.74
CA GLN A 830 -19.12 24.05 -1.16
C GLN A 830 -18.57 24.41 -2.56
N PRO A 831 -17.24 24.44 -2.76
CA PRO A 831 -16.20 24.36 -1.72
C PRO A 831 -16.19 25.60 -0.81
N ASN A 832 -15.74 25.41 0.43
CA ASN A 832 -15.55 26.47 1.43
C ASN A 832 -14.33 26.12 2.32
N PRO A 833 -13.16 26.75 2.12
CA PRO A 833 -12.95 27.95 1.32
C PRO A 833 -13.14 27.73 -0.18
N SER A 834 -13.72 28.74 -0.85
CA SER A 834 -13.67 28.90 -2.30
C SER A 834 -12.48 29.80 -2.67
N TYR A 835 -12.21 29.96 -3.96
CA TYR A 835 -11.04 30.70 -4.44
C TYR A 835 -11.42 31.66 -5.56
N VAL A 836 -10.70 32.78 -5.65
CA VAL A 836 -10.88 33.75 -6.74
C VAL A 836 -10.63 33.09 -8.10
N GLY A 837 -11.56 33.29 -9.02
CA GLY A 837 -11.57 32.64 -10.35
C GLY A 837 -12.07 31.20 -10.35
N GLY A 838 -12.40 30.63 -9.18
CA GLY A 838 -13.12 29.37 -9.03
C GLY A 838 -14.64 29.56 -8.98
N SER A 839 -15.34 28.58 -8.41
CA SER A 839 -16.77 28.65 -8.14
C SER A 839 -17.10 28.12 -6.75
N THR A 840 -18.27 28.47 -6.23
CA THR A 840 -18.82 27.88 -5.01
C THR A 840 -20.33 27.80 -5.11
N THR A 841 -20.88 26.65 -4.76
CA THR A 841 -22.31 26.40 -4.79
C THR A 841 -22.87 26.58 -3.39
N ILE A 842 -23.81 27.49 -3.24
CA ILE A 842 -24.63 27.63 -2.04
C ILE A 842 -25.84 26.73 -2.20
N THR A 843 -25.97 25.74 -1.33
CA THR A 843 -27.06 24.77 -1.31
C THR A 843 -27.98 25.06 -0.14
N TYR A 844 -29.23 25.40 -0.42
CA TYR A 844 -30.29 25.56 0.55
C TYR A 844 -31.18 24.31 0.52
N THR A 845 -31.29 23.59 1.62
CA THR A 845 -32.15 22.40 1.72
C THR A 845 -33.36 22.73 2.57
N VAL A 846 -34.55 22.67 1.97
CA VAL A 846 -35.83 22.84 2.66
C VAL A 846 -36.47 21.48 2.87
N ARG A 847 -36.82 21.13 4.10
CA ARG A 847 -37.38 19.82 4.46
C ARG A 847 -38.64 19.98 5.30
N ASN A 848 -39.69 19.24 4.95
CA ASN A 848 -40.88 19.13 5.79
C ASN A 848 -40.75 17.92 6.74
N ARG A 849 -40.64 18.18 8.04
CA ARG A 849 -40.57 17.16 9.09
C ARG A 849 -41.92 16.85 9.73
N GLY A 850 -42.96 17.61 9.38
CA GLY A 850 -44.31 17.45 9.93
C GLY A 850 -45.10 16.35 9.24
N ALA A 851 -46.26 16.03 9.80
CA ALA A 851 -47.12 14.94 9.34
C ALA A 851 -48.19 15.39 8.31
N SER A 852 -48.28 16.68 8.02
CA SER A 852 -49.07 17.24 6.91
C SER A 852 -48.19 17.88 5.84
N THR A 853 -48.74 18.06 4.63
CA THR A 853 -48.09 18.77 3.53
C THR A 853 -47.86 20.24 3.90
N ALA A 854 -46.62 20.71 3.75
CA ALA A 854 -46.25 22.11 3.90
C ALA A 854 -46.55 22.86 2.60
N THR A 855 -47.39 23.89 2.66
CA THR A 855 -47.89 24.59 1.47
C THR A 855 -47.46 26.05 1.41
N GLY A 856 -47.43 26.62 0.19
CA GLY A 856 -47.12 28.04 -0.02
C GLY A 856 -45.73 28.45 0.46
N LEU A 857 -44.74 27.59 0.21
CA LEU A 857 -43.36 27.77 0.65
C LEU A 857 -42.63 28.83 -0.19
N ARG A 858 -41.90 29.73 0.48
CA ARG A 858 -41.07 30.75 -0.16
C ARG A 858 -39.75 30.93 0.58
N LEU A 859 -38.63 30.80 -0.13
CA LEU A 859 -37.29 30.91 0.44
C LEU A 859 -36.59 32.20 0.00
N ASP A 860 -36.27 33.07 0.93
CA ASP A 860 -35.45 34.26 0.72
C ASP A 860 -33.95 33.94 0.89
N LEU A 861 -33.15 34.29 -0.11
CA LEU A 861 -31.71 34.01 -0.21
C LEU A 861 -30.91 35.26 0.20
N GLY A 862 -30.23 35.21 1.34
CA GLY A 862 -29.28 36.25 1.75
C GLY A 862 -27.87 35.96 1.27
N LEU A 863 -27.61 36.28 0.00
CA LEU A 863 -26.30 36.11 -0.65
C LEU A 863 -25.37 37.33 -0.41
N PRO A 864 -24.03 37.16 -0.48
CA PRO A 864 -23.09 38.27 -0.32
C PRO A 864 -23.18 39.26 -1.48
N ARG A 865 -23.33 40.56 -1.20
CA ARG A 865 -23.51 41.61 -2.22
C ARG A 865 -22.33 41.81 -3.19
N ARG A 866 -21.14 41.31 -2.85
CA ARG A 866 -19.88 41.52 -3.60
C ARG A 866 -19.34 40.25 -4.25
N VAL A 867 -20.16 39.20 -4.37
CA VAL A 867 -19.77 37.97 -5.07
C VAL A 867 -20.67 37.81 -6.27
N PRO A 868 -20.12 37.78 -7.50
CA PRO A 868 -20.92 37.54 -8.70
C PRO A 868 -21.71 36.24 -8.59
N VAL A 869 -23.01 36.33 -8.84
CA VAL A 869 -23.91 35.18 -8.90
C VAL A 869 -23.92 34.69 -10.35
N ALA A 870 -23.42 33.48 -10.58
CA ALA A 870 -23.32 32.89 -11.89
C ALA A 870 -24.63 32.25 -12.34
N SER A 871 -25.36 31.61 -11.42
CA SER A 871 -26.70 31.09 -11.67
C SER A 871 -27.52 31.02 -10.39
N VAL A 872 -28.84 31.19 -10.55
CA VAL A 872 -29.86 30.99 -9.52
C VAL A 872 -30.98 30.18 -10.19
N PRO A 873 -31.72 29.31 -9.47
CA PRO A 873 -32.79 28.53 -10.08
C PRO A 873 -33.88 29.45 -10.65
N PRO A 874 -34.53 29.09 -11.78
CA PRO A 874 -35.53 29.96 -12.42
C PRO A 874 -36.74 30.31 -11.54
N ALA A 875 -37.07 29.45 -10.57
CA ALA A 875 -38.11 29.68 -9.58
C ALA A 875 -37.81 30.84 -8.60
N CYS A 876 -36.61 31.43 -8.68
CA CYS A 876 -36.14 32.51 -7.84
C CYS A 876 -36.18 33.86 -8.56
N VAL A 877 -36.99 34.79 -8.05
CA VAL A 877 -37.07 36.17 -8.53
C VAL A 877 -36.53 37.10 -7.44
N ARG A 878 -35.51 37.91 -7.76
CA ARG A 878 -34.88 38.89 -6.84
C ARG A 878 -34.48 38.29 -5.48
N ASN A 879 -33.75 37.17 -5.50
CA ASN A 879 -33.29 36.43 -4.32
C ASN A 879 -34.43 35.88 -3.44
N SER A 880 -35.61 35.62 -4.01
CA SER A 880 -36.72 34.96 -3.33
C SER A 880 -37.30 33.89 -4.23
N CYS A 881 -37.32 32.64 -3.75
CA CYS A 881 -37.71 31.45 -4.50
C CYS A 881 -39.09 30.99 -4.07
N ALA A 882 -40.02 30.89 -5.02
CA ALA A 882 -41.27 30.16 -4.78
C ALA A 882 -40.96 28.66 -4.84
N LEU A 883 -41.34 27.92 -3.80
CA LEU A 883 -41.09 26.49 -3.70
C LEU A 883 -42.42 25.73 -3.83
N PRO A 884 -42.43 24.54 -4.46
CA PRO A 884 -43.59 23.67 -4.48
C PRO A 884 -43.97 23.22 -3.07
N ASP A 885 -45.21 22.76 -2.92
CA ASP A 885 -45.69 22.15 -1.69
C ASP A 885 -44.88 20.88 -1.36
N LEU A 886 -44.54 20.68 -0.09
CA LEU A 886 -43.73 19.54 0.36
C LEU A 886 -44.57 18.56 1.17
N ALA A 887 -44.71 17.33 0.66
CA ALA A 887 -45.32 16.23 1.40
C ALA A 887 -44.55 15.91 2.70
N PRO A 888 -45.17 15.22 3.67
CA PRO A 888 -44.48 14.77 4.89
C PRO A 888 -43.17 14.02 4.59
N GLY A 889 -42.07 14.44 5.21
CA GLY A 889 -40.73 13.85 5.02
C GLY A 889 -39.98 14.31 3.76
N ALA A 890 -40.64 14.99 2.81
CA ALA A 890 -40.04 15.44 1.57
C ALA A 890 -39.02 16.56 1.80
N SER A 891 -37.98 16.60 0.96
CA SER A 891 -36.96 17.65 0.94
C SER A 891 -36.78 18.19 -0.47
N LEU A 892 -36.48 19.48 -0.58
CA LEU A 892 -36.18 20.19 -1.82
C LEU A 892 -34.91 21.00 -1.64
N THR A 893 -34.08 21.03 -2.67
CA THR A 893 -32.82 21.76 -2.64
C THR A 893 -32.84 22.90 -3.65
N VAL A 894 -32.41 24.09 -3.23
CA VAL A 894 -32.20 25.27 -4.07
C VAL A 894 -30.70 25.55 -4.10
N GLN A 895 -30.08 25.48 -5.28
CA GLN A 895 -28.63 25.70 -5.45
C GLN A 895 -28.35 27.02 -6.17
N VAL A 896 -27.43 27.81 -5.64
CA VAL A 896 -26.94 29.05 -6.24
C VAL A 896 -25.45 28.93 -6.52
N LEU A 897 -25.05 29.09 -7.77
CA LEU A 897 -23.63 29.11 -8.14
C LEU A 897 -23.08 30.53 -8.03
N LEU A 898 -22.04 30.70 -7.23
CA LEU A 898 -21.27 31.92 -7.13
C LEU A 898 -19.95 31.76 -7.90
N ARG A 899 -19.49 32.84 -8.55
CA ARG A 899 -18.17 32.94 -9.20
C ARG A 899 -17.37 34.06 -8.55
N PRO A 900 -16.56 33.75 -7.53
CA PRO A 900 -15.82 34.77 -6.81
C PRO A 900 -14.75 35.43 -7.70
N ASP A 901 -14.75 36.76 -7.72
CA ASP A 901 -13.76 37.60 -8.40
C ASP A 901 -12.83 38.34 -7.41
N ALA A 902 -13.15 38.30 -6.11
CA ALA A 902 -12.35 38.88 -5.03
C ALA A 902 -12.40 38.03 -3.76
N ALA A 903 -11.32 38.08 -2.97
CA ALA A 903 -11.26 37.46 -1.66
C ALA A 903 -12.27 38.12 -0.71
N LEU A 904 -13.03 37.31 0.02
CA LEU A 904 -14.12 37.77 0.87
C LEU A 904 -14.41 36.76 1.98
N VAL A 905 -14.80 37.26 3.15
CA VAL A 905 -15.47 36.45 4.17
C VAL A 905 -16.84 37.06 4.43
N ALA A 906 -17.90 36.30 4.19
CA ALA A 906 -19.28 36.78 4.32
C ALA A 906 -20.22 35.68 4.82
N ASP A 907 -21.31 36.08 5.47
CA ASP A 907 -22.38 35.17 5.85
C ASP A 907 -23.35 35.00 4.68
N VAL A 908 -23.77 33.75 4.46
CA VAL A 908 -24.83 33.37 3.54
C VAL A 908 -26.00 32.89 4.37
N THR A 909 -27.20 33.44 4.13
CA THR A 909 -28.40 33.14 4.91
C THR A 909 -29.55 32.65 4.04
N GLY A 910 -30.44 31.85 4.62
CA GLY A 910 -31.69 31.41 4.03
C GLY A 910 -32.84 31.64 5.00
N GLN A 911 -33.94 32.23 4.52
CA GLN A 911 -35.14 32.45 5.32
C GLN A 911 -36.36 31.88 4.61
N LEU A 912 -36.96 30.84 5.20
CA LEU A 912 -38.16 30.18 4.69
C LEU A 912 -39.42 30.86 5.24
N ARG A 913 -40.46 30.93 4.43
CA ARG A 913 -41.82 31.37 4.78
C ARG A 913 -42.81 30.36 4.26
N THR A 914 -43.92 30.16 4.97
CA THR A 914 -45.03 29.29 4.55
C THR A 914 -46.36 30.01 4.79
N THR A 915 -47.36 29.74 3.96
CA THR A 915 -48.77 30.15 4.21
C THR A 915 -49.60 29.01 4.81
N GLY A 916 -49.02 27.82 4.94
CA GLY A 916 -49.64 26.64 5.56
C GLY A 916 -49.39 26.56 7.07
N THR A 917 -49.60 25.37 7.65
CA THR A 917 -49.28 25.13 9.07
C THR A 917 -47.79 24.87 9.26
N ASP A 918 -47.23 25.30 10.39
CA ASP A 918 -45.83 25.11 10.74
C ASP A 918 -45.71 24.86 12.24
N ALA A 919 -45.24 23.67 12.61
CA ALA A 919 -45.05 23.26 14.00
C ALA A 919 -43.82 23.91 14.65
N ASP A 920 -42.82 24.35 13.86
CA ASP A 920 -41.59 24.94 14.37
C ASP A 920 -41.08 26.07 13.45
N SER A 921 -41.58 27.28 13.67
CA SER A 921 -41.13 28.44 12.90
C SER A 921 -39.66 28.84 13.14
N GLY A 922 -38.96 28.24 14.12
CA GLY A 922 -37.58 28.55 14.47
C GLY A 922 -36.55 27.99 13.48
N ASP A 923 -36.85 26.86 12.84
CA ASP A 923 -35.96 26.21 11.86
C ASP A 923 -36.10 26.77 10.43
N ASN A 924 -36.94 27.79 10.27
CA ASN A 924 -37.11 28.57 9.03
C ASN A 924 -35.93 29.52 8.72
N ARG A 925 -34.86 29.52 9.51
CA ARG A 925 -33.68 30.37 9.28
C ARG A 925 -32.40 29.55 9.35
N ALA A 926 -31.57 29.67 8.33
CA ALA A 926 -30.24 29.05 8.29
C ALA A 926 -29.16 30.07 7.92
N ARG A 927 -27.95 29.85 8.42
CA ARG A 927 -26.76 30.65 8.10
C ARG A 927 -25.54 29.75 7.94
N THR A 928 -24.69 30.04 6.96
CA THR A 928 -23.35 29.48 6.82
C THR A 928 -22.35 30.57 6.50
N ARG A 929 -21.08 30.38 6.86
CA ARG A 929 -20.03 31.39 6.64
C ARG A 929 -19.17 30.99 5.43
N LEU A 930 -19.18 31.80 4.39
CA LEU A 930 -18.40 31.59 3.17
C LEU A 930 -17.04 32.31 3.27
N ARG A 931 -15.96 31.58 3.03
CA ARG A 931 -14.59 32.12 2.88
C ARG A 931 -14.14 31.98 1.43
N ILE A 932 -13.62 33.05 0.86
CA ILE A 932 -13.02 33.09 -0.49
C ILE A 932 -11.56 33.55 -0.34
N LEU A 933 -10.62 32.73 -0.80
CA LEU A 933 -9.18 32.98 -0.76
C LEU A 933 -8.64 33.43 -2.13
N LEU A 934 -7.52 34.15 -2.14
CA LEU A 934 -6.83 34.58 -3.36
C LEU A 934 -5.48 33.87 -3.44
N PRO A 935 -5.32 32.87 -4.33
CA PRO A 935 -4.04 32.20 -4.53
C PRO A 935 -2.94 33.18 -4.94
N LYS A 936 -1.71 32.94 -4.48
CA LYS A 936 -0.54 33.79 -4.79
C LYS A 936 0.71 32.96 -4.99
N ILE A 937 1.51 33.29 -5.99
CA ILE A 937 2.83 32.69 -6.23
C ILE A 937 3.95 33.72 -6.15
N VAL A 938 5.15 33.25 -5.82
CA VAL A 938 6.39 34.03 -5.78
C VAL A 938 7.55 33.14 -6.22
N ALA A 939 8.44 33.68 -7.05
CA ALA A 939 9.69 33.02 -7.45
C ALA A 939 10.86 33.43 -6.55
N VAL A 940 11.64 32.46 -6.08
CA VAL A 940 12.75 32.64 -5.15
C VAL A 940 13.99 31.87 -5.65
N PRO A 941 15.07 32.57 -6.06
CA PRO A 941 15.14 34.02 -6.31
C PRO A 941 14.27 34.41 -7.53
N PRO A 942 13.87 35.70 -7.66
CA PRO A 942 13.08 36.19 -8.80
C PRO A 942 13.92 36.49 -10.05
N ILE A 943 15.20 36.10 -10.07
CA ILE A 943 16.16 36.33 -11.15
C ILE A 943 17.06 35.09 -11.30
N GLY A 944 17.40 34.72 -12.54
CA GLY A 944 18.27 33.57 -12.82
C GLY A 944 18.87 33.59 -14.23
N LYS A 945 19.89 32.76 -14.45
CA LYS A 945 20.53 32.59 -15.77
C LYS A 945 20.03 31.32 -16.47
N PRO A 946 20.15 31.17 -17.80
CA PRO A 946 19.93 29.87 -18.45
C PRO A 946 20.71 28.75 -17.77
N GLY A 947 20.05 27.61 -17.51
CA GLY A 947 20.55 26.49 -16.70
C GLY A 947 20.27 26.58 -15.19
N PHE A 948 19.67 27.67 -14.69
CA PHE A 948 19.30 27.84 -13.29
C PHE A 948 17.90 27.28 -12.98
N VAL A 949 17.70 26.80 -11.75
CA VAL A 949 16.41 26.32 -11.24
C VAL A 949 15.89 27.31 -10.20
N THR A 950 14.75 27.97 -10.48
CA THR A 950 14.09 28.82 -9.48
C THR A 950 13.04 28.04 -8.69
N SER A 951 12.84 28.40 -7.43
CA SER A 951 11.79 27.85 -6.57
C SER A 951 10.55 28.73 -6.66
N VAL A 952 9.45 28.20 -7.19
CA VAL A 952 8.13 28.86 -7.19
C VAL A 952 7.36 28.39 -5.97
N ARG A 953 7.00 29.32 -5.09
CA ARG A 953 6.26 29.06 -3.85
C ARG A 953 4.85 29.61 -3.98
N GLY A 954 3.85 28.79 -3.68
CA GLY A 954 2.44 29.19 -3.68
C GLY A 954 1.83 29.18 -2.28
N VAL A 955 0.86 30.08 -2.03
CA VAL A 955 0.02 30.13 -0.83
C VAL A 955 -1.44 30.37 -1.22
N ASP A 956 -2.37 30.00 -0.35
CA ASP A 956 -3.82 30.15 -0.54
C ASP A 956 -4.36 29.41 -1.78
N PHE A 957 -3.78 28.25 -2.12
CA PHE A 957 -4.26 27.37 -3.20
C PHE A 957 -5.25 26.32 -2.69
N PRO A 958 -6.11 25.75 -3.57
CA PRO A 958 -6.92 24.60 -3.23
C PRO A 958 -6.02 23.39 -2.87
N PRO A 959 -6.12 22.83 -1.65
CA PRO A 959 -5.36 21.63 -1.28
C PRO A 959 -5.66 20.49 -2.23
N GLY A 960 -4.63 19.73 -2.63
CA GLY A 960 -4.81 18.59 -3.52
C GLY A 960 -5.02 18.93 -5.01
N ALA A 961 -5.26 20.19 -5.38
CA ALA A 961 -5.48 20.57 -6.78
C ALA A 961 -4.15 20.68 -7.55
N PRO A 962 -3.96 19.97 -8.68
CA PRO A 962 -2.71 20.04 -9.43
C PRO A 962 -2.46 21.44 -9.97
N VAL A 963 -1.28 22.00 -9.68
CA VAL A 963 -0.83 23.30 -10.17
C VAL A 963 0.19 23.09 -11.29
N ARG A 964 -0.15 23.58 -12.49
CA ARG A 964 0.74 23.65 -13.64
C ARG A 964 1.42 25.00 -13.66
N LEU A 965 2.75 24.99 -13.81
CA LEU A 965 3.56 26.19 -14.00
C LEU A 965 3.98 26.36 -15.45
N THR A 966 3.83 27.56 -15.98
CA THR A 966 4.32 27.97 -17.30
C THR A 966 5.03 29.32 -17.22
N TRP A 967 5.86 29.67 -18.20
CA TRP A 967 6.35 31.04 -18.36
C TRP A 967 6.24 31.54 -19.80
N THR A 968 6.22 32.85 -19.97
CA THR A 968 6.28 33.51 -21.28
C THR A 968 7.12 34.79 -21.22
N PRO A 969 7.88 35.13 -22.28
CA PRO A 969 8.28 34.30 -23.45
C PRO A 969 9.45 33.35 -23.13
N GLY A 970 9.53 32.14 -23.68
CA GLY A 970 10.68 31.24 -23.49
C GLY A 970 10.41 29.76 -23.72
N ILE A 971 11.44 28.93 -23.70
CA ILE A 971 11.32 27.46 -23.78
C ILE A 971 11.10 26.93 -22.37
N THR A 972 9.91 26.40 -22.09
CA THR A 972 9.58 25.84 -20.77
C THR A 972 9.78 24.33 -20.82
N ALA A 973 10.60 23.76 -19.93
CA ALA A 973 10.52 22.33 -19.64
C ALA A 973 9.21 22.04 -18.92
N SER A 974 8.54 20.93 -19.20
CA SER A 974 7.38 20.50 -18.39
C SER A 974 7.83 20.35 -16.93
N ALA A 975 7.40 21.26 -16.06
CA ALA A 975 7.57 21.11 -14.63
C ALA A 975 6.72 19.94 -14.14
N ALA A 976 7.24 19.15 -13.20
CA ALA A 976 6.46 18.10 -12.55
C ALA A 976 5.17 18.71 -11.95
N PRO A 977 3.99 18.07 -12.10
CA PRO A 977 2.78 18.53 -11.46
C PRO A 977 3.03 18.71 -9.96
N THR A 978 2.78 19.91 -9.44
CA THR A 978 2.94 20.18 -8.01
C THR A 978 1.58 20.32 -7.38
N THR A 979 1.38 19.68 -6.24
CA THR A 979 0.11 19.67 -5.52
C THR A 979 0.24 20.47 -4.22
N PRO A 980 -0.63 21.47 -3.98
CA PRO A 980 -0.69 22.19 -2.71
C PRO A 980 -1.01 21.26 -1.54
N ARG A 981 -0.31 21.46 -0.42
CA ARG A 981 -0.51 20.77 0.85
C ARG A 981 -1.87 21.15 1.46
N ALA A 982 -2.23 20.47 2.55
CA ALA A 982 -3.45 20.74 3.32
C ALA A 982 -3.59 22.21 3.77
N ASP A 983 -2.48 22.92 3.99
CA ASP A 983 -2.44 24.34 4.35
C ASP A 983 -2.56 25.30 3.14
N GLY A 984 -2.75 24.77 1.93
CA GLY A 984 -2.85 25.53 0.69
C GLY A 984 -1.51 26.06 0.18
N THR A 985 -0.38 25.57 0.69
CA THR A 985 0.96 25.96 0.24
C THR A 985 1.61 24.93 -0.68
N PHE A 986 2.46 25.38 -1.60
CA PHE A 986 3.33 24.48 -2.36
C PHE A 986 4.70 25.07 -2.64
N THR A 987 5.64 24.21 -3.02
CA THR A 987 6.94 24.61 -3.55
C THR A 987 7.27 23.75 -4.76
N ALA A 988 7.51 24.40 -5.89
CA ALA A 988 7.83 23.76 -7.16
C ALA A 988 9.16 24.28 -7.69
N GLN A 989 9.88 23.45 -8.43
CA GLN A 989 11.11 23.84 -9.12
C GLN A 989 10.82 24.10 -10.59
N LEU A 990 11.31 25.22 -11.12
CA LEU A 990 11.18 25.58 -12.53
C LEU A 990 12.57 25.79 -13.14
N LEU A 991 12.96 24.91 -14.07
CA LEU A 991 14.26 24.93 -14.75
C LEU A 991 14.25 25.88 -15.95
N ILE A 992 15.22 26.80 -15.99
CA ILE A 992 15.52 27.62 -17.17
C ILE A 992 16.39 26.81 -18.10
N LEU A 993 15.87 26.45 -19.27
CA LEU A 993 16.62 25.66 -20.24
C LEU A 993 17.85 26.42 -20.72
N THR A 994 18.94 25.69 -20.99
CA THR A 994 20.22 26.29 -21.39
C THR A 994 20.15 27.07 -22.70
N LYS A 995 19.13 26.80 -23.53
CA LYS A 995 18.86 27.48 -24.81
C LYS A 995 17.74 28.53 -24.72
N ASP A 996 17.30 28.89 -23.51
CA ASP A 996 16.24 29.87 -23.34
C ASP A 996 16.73 31.31 -23.58
N GLN A 997 15.80 32.21 -23.93
CA GLN A 997 16.11 33.62 -24.20
C GLN A 997 16.37 34.38 -22.88
N THR A 998 17.01 35.55 -22.94
CA THR A 998 17.07 36.50 -21.80
C THR A 998 15.89 37.46 -21.78
N GLY A 999 15.66 38.15 -20.66
CA GLY A 999 14.63 39.19 -20.51
C GLY A 999 13.59 38.90 -19.42
N PRO A 1000 12.61 39.80 -19.23
CA PRO A 1000 11.53 39.62 -18.27
C PRO A 1000 10.61 38.45 -18.66
N ARG A 1001 10.11 37.74 -17.66
CA ARG A 1001 9.22 36.59 -17.76
C ARG A 1001 8.03 36.78 -16.84
N VAL A 1002 6.91 36.18 -17.23
CA VAL A 1002 5.75 36.02 -16.35
C VAL A 1002 5.57 34.53 -16.10
N ILE A 1003 5.80 34.09 -14.86
CA ILE A 1003 5.45 32.73 -14.43
C ILE A 1003 3.96 32.73 -14.14
N THR A 1004 3.23 31.77 -14.70
CA THR A 1004 1.79 31.58 -14.52
C THR A 1004 1.54 30.23 -13.85
N ALA A 1005 0.80 30.24 -12.75
CA ALA A 1005 0.22 29.05 -12.14
C ALA A 1005 -1.24 28.91 -12.56
N SER A 1006 -1.60 27.76 -13.11
CA SER A 1006 -2.97 27.42 -13.47
C SER A 1006 -3.34 26.02 -12.98
N GLY A 1007 -4.61 25.79 -12.68
CA GLY A 1007 -5.11 24.53 -12.15
C GLY A 1007 -6.61 24.60 -11.91
N PRO A 1008 -7.24 23.47 -11.56
CA PRO A 1008 -8.67 23.44 -11.26
C PRO A 1008 -8.97 24.19 -9.95
N GLY A 1009 -10.15 24.82 -9.89
CA GLY A 1009 -10.66 25.45 -8.66
C GLY A 1009 -10.17 26.87 -8.38
N PHE A 1010 -9.32 27.46 -9.21
CA PHE A 1010 -8.89 28.86 -9.09
C PHE A 1010 -8.52 29.49 -10.45
N GLY A 1011 -8.55 30.83 -10.53
CA GLY A 1011 -8.13 31.56 -11.74
C GLY A 1011 -6.60 31.62 -11.87
N PRO A 1012 -6.03 31.73 -13.09
CA PRO A 1012 -4.58 31.80 -13.26
C PRO A 1012 -3.94 32.96 -12.47
N VAL A 1013 -2.84 32.67 -11.76
CA VAL A 1013 -2.10 33.68 -10.99
C VAL A 1013 -0.66 33.78 -11.47
N THR A 1014 -0.10 34.98 -11.43
CA THR A 1014 1.19 35.27 -12.05
C THR A 1014 2.20 35.90 -11.09
N THR A 1015 3.49 35.66 -11.36
CA THR A 1015 4.61 36.37 -10.72
C THR A 1015 5.67 36.72 -11.77
N PRO A 1016 6.30 37.91 -11.69
CA PRO A 1016 7.42 38.24 -12.57
C PRO A 1016 8.67 37.41 -12.23
N PHE A 1017 9.51 37.16 -13.24
CA PHE A 1017 10.83 36.57 -13.11
C PHE A 1017 11.78 37.17 -14.17
N LEU A 1018 13.08 37.31 -13.89
CA LEU A 1018 14.04 37.92 -14.83
C LEU A 1018 15.14 36.92 -15.24
N VAL A 1019 15.26 36.65 -16.55
CA VAL A 1019 16.36 35.83 -17.09
C VAL A 1019 17.50 36.72 -17.57
N VAL A 1020 18.71 36.53 -17.02
CA VAL A 1020 19.90 37.34 -17.35
C VAL A 1020 21.08 36.48 -17.84
N THR A 1021 21.95 37.05 -18.65
CA THR A 1021 23.26 36.45 -18.97
C THR A 1021 24.13 36.45 -17.71
N GLY A 1022 24.64 35.28 -17.32
CA GLY A 1022 25.58 35.17 -16.21
C GLY A 1022 26.90 35.84 -16.58
N MET A 1023 27.15 37.07 -16.09
CA MET A 1023 28.51 37.61 -16.07
C MET A 1023 29.34 36.87 -15.02
N ILE A 1024 30.53 36.44 -15.45
CA ILE A 1024 31.57 35.83 -14.61
C ILE A 1024 31.91 36.83 -13.50
N ALA A 1025 31.59 36.48 -12.25
CA ALA A 1025 32.20 37.11 -11.09
C ALA A 1025 33.49 36.33 -10.75
N PRO A 1026 34.59 37.01 -10.38
CA PRO A 1026 35.84 36.35 -10.06
C PRO A 1026 35.70 35.44 -8.82
N PRO A 1027 36.52 34.38 -8.71
CA PRO A 1027 36.40 33.40 -7.63
C PRO A 1027 36.81 34.06 -6.31
N GLY A 1028 35.89 34.11 -5.34
CA GLY A 1028 36.21 34.63 -4.00
C GLY A 1028 35.04 35.13 -3.14
N VAL A 1029 33.83 35.29 -3.67
CA VAL A 1029 32.69 35.71 -2.83
C VAL A 1029 31.90 34.51 -2.36
N VAL A 1030 32.22 34.10 -1.14
CA VAL A 1030 31.46 33.16 -0.31
C VAL A 1030 30.00 33.59 -0.25
N ALA A 1031 29.07 32.71 -0.62
CA ALA A 1031 27.67 32.84 -0.25
C ALA A 1031 27.28 31.61 0.58
N ARG A 1032 27.15 31.82 1.89
CA ARG A 1032 26.37 30.97 2.78
C ARG A 1032 24.92 30.92 2.26
N ARG A 1033 24.46 29.76 1.83
CA ARG A 1033 23.25 29.09 2.35
C ARG A 1033 23.06 27.75 1.67
#